data_AF-A0A959HS24-F1
#
_entry.id   AF-A0A959HS24-F1
#
_cell.length_a   1.000
_cell.length_b   1.000
_cell.length_c   1.000
_cell.angle_alpha   90.00
_cell.angle_beta   90.00
_cell.angle_gamma   90.00
#
_symmetry.space_group_name_H-M   'P 1'
#
loop_
_entity.id
_entity.type
_entity.pdbx_description
1 polymer ?
#
loop_
_entity_poly.entity_id
_entity_poly.type
_entity_poly.pdbx_seq_one_letter_code
_entity_poly.pdbx_strand_id
1 'polypeptide(L)'
;MKNILRIAALTLLLPALASAQQVFRHSATKTNTNGHITTLDHISVNNTPGAILIVTTDFGSKGPYNPNPVGVWYAGNKWTVFNENRAAMPENTQFFVLSAPKGDNAFVHVAEAGVTSGHITTLNHAGLNNNPNARILVTQNYGPKGPYNAHPVGVYYASGKWRIFNQDKAAIPAGARFNVYIDDRTELITLATPTGNWGKIGSGATKGKSDNPAVFITQNWLTAGPYNPHETGVWYNRDDWAVFNQDRAAMPANAKFNVLTFQKNNAIMTAGSYRVADKILVKPDFNRTTRIPGRVGTNTGNTGGNTSNPGGTATPPDNTNTTPPSPQPKPEELEREGPKNINTFEWKNYIGSEYAFPNSYPLVNIYYQIFGDANAKSGYYYYLPNSYNLNWSSVNGYSLYIKFLSSTSGAKGEATVTAELTPNISNADLSMAAALLESDLKSKPGASFTELVSAPLSQPPRVSINQISSFGIDPKDISVTTPSNLAEPITISWKMQNVENLMTALFENVGLSGNLFLAPAGENMPEISIPFNIKLNDPNTFGKFEMDLSSMRSTPWVNYSPYPVVLKNVHVMKTNKSGNKALSVYTWQAGNTQVPPGAQVRFDASSIPAWVDGNASIQRVWLEYEAGACKYCDDRIENDLIGGAKGTRSRKLTFDVFDPLEYTGARMVKVKIRSVQADPNTRSKMDLPTLTITSDGETLDGGTIYVPEGSKPEFEYFLQIIMPDGTIYEADTWEVSNDPDTNILGQALIKRIVSSFTK
;
A
#
# COMPACT_ATOMS: atom_id res chain seq x y z
N MET A 1 -53.81 12.83 36.45
CA MET A 1 -53.10 11.93 37.37
C MET A 1 -52.47 10.79 36.58
N LYS A 2 -51.14 10.69 36.66
CA LYS A 2 -50.26 9.53 36.39
C LYS A 2 -50.34 8.87 35.01
N ASN A 3 -49.56 9.41 34.07
CA ASN A 3 -49.02 8.66 32.93
C ASN A 3 -47.85 7.79 33.38
N ILE A 4 -47.86 6.56 32.88
CA ILE A 4 -46.99 5.44 33.24
C ILE A 4 -45.59 5.65 32.66
N LEU A 5 -44.59 5.69 33.54
CA LEU A 5 -43.17 5.69 33.19
C LEU A 5 -42.77 4.26 32.77
N ARG A 6 -42.52 4.02 31.48
CA ARG A 6 -41.79 2.84 31.01
C ARG A 6 -40.33 3.23 30.82
N ILE A 7 -39.48 2.79 31.75
CA ILE A 7 -38.03 2.84 31.61
C ILE A 7 -37.65 1.79 30.56
N ALA A 8 -37.35 2.23 29.34
CA ALA A 8 -36.64 1.41 28.36
C ALA A 8 -35.14 1.60 28.62
N ALA A 9 -34.48 0.56 29.11
CA ALA A 9 -33.03 0.53 29.24
C ALA A 9 -32.40 0.59 27.85
N LEU A 10 -31.78 1.72 27.52
CA LEU A 10 -31.01 1.92 26.30
C LEU A 10 -29.66 1.20 26.44
N THR A 11 -29.59 -0.06 26.04
CA THR A 11 -28.31 -0.76 25.85
C THR A 11 -27.60 -0.15 24.66
N LEU A 12 -26.61 0.71 24.93
CA LEU A 12 -25.62 1.19 23.97
C LEU A 12 -24.84 -0.01 23.43
N LEU A 13 -25.19 -0.53 22.26
CA LEU A 13 -24.31 -1.42 21.51
C LEU A 13 -23.31 -0.55 20.75
N LEU A 14 -22.08 -0.43 21.28
CA LEU A 14 -20.94 0.00 20.49
C LEU A 14 -20.70 -1.03 19.38
N PRO A 15 -20.71 -0.65 18.09
CA PRO A 15 -20.25 -1.56 17.05
C PRO A 15 -18.74 -1.76 17.22
N ALA A 16 -18.33 -3.01 17.43
CA ALA A 16 -16.92 -3.41 17.44
C ALA A 16 -16.31 -3.06 16.07
N LEU A 17 -15.43 -2.05 16.03
CA LEU A 17 -14.53 -1.78 14.91
C LEU A 17 -13.84 -3.10 14.56
N ALA A 18 -14.04 -3.60 13.33
CA ALA A 18 -13.34 -4.78 12.87
C ALA A 18 -11.89 -4.39 12.62
N SER A 19 -11.04 -4.74 13.60
CA SER A 19 -9.62 -4.38 13.64
C SER A 19 -8.89 -4.87 12.39
N ALA A 20 -8.11 -3.99 11.75
CA ALA A 20 -7.10 -4.40 10.78
C ALA A 20 -6.12 -5.42 11.39
N GLN A 21 -5.35 -6.13 10.57
CA GLN A 21 -4.36 -7.06 11.08
C GLN A 21 -3.32 -6.33 11.94
N GLN A 22 -3.15 -6.75 13.19
CA GLN A 22 -2.26 -6.11 14.17
C GLN A 22 -1.37 -7.14 14.84
N VAL A 23 -0.14 -6.76 15.16
CA VAL A 23 0.82 -7.62 15.84
C VAL A 23 1.41 -6.88 17.03
N PHE A 24 1.36 -7.50 18.20
CA PHE A 24 1.89 -6.93 19.43
C PHE A 24 2.49 -8.02 20.32
N ARG A 25 3.30 -7.59 21.29
CA ARG A 25 3.83 -8.47 22.33
C ARG A 25 3.00 -8.30 23.59
N HIS A 26 2.58 -9.40 24.19
CA HIS A 26 1.91 -9.46 25.48
C HIS A 26 2.85 -10.01 26.56
N SER A 27 2.68 -9.58 27.81
CA SER A 27 3.43 -10.12 28.95
C SER A 27 2.46 -10.42 30.09
N ALA A 28 2.54 -11.63 30.63
CA ALA A 28 1.85 -12.02 31.85
C ALA A 28 2.46 -11.28 33.04
N THR A 29 1.66 -10.52 33.77
CA THR A 29 2.02 -9.81 35.00
C THR A 29 1.12 -10.27 36.13
N LYS A 30 1.52 -10.00 37.38
CA LYS A 30 0.64 -10.21 38.54
C LYS A 30 -0.73 -9.55 38.44
N THR A 31 -0.86 -8.42 37.72
CA THR A 31 -2.12 -7.67 37.63
C THR A 31 -3.05 -8.13 36.51
N ASN A 32 -2.51 -8.75 35.46
CA ASN A 32 -3.31 -9.25 34.33
C ASN A 32 -3.48 -10.78 34.33
N THR A 33 -2.86 -11.48 35.28
CA THR A 33 -2.87 -12.94 35.39
C THR A 33 -3.75 -13.40 36.54
N ASN A 34 -4.59 -14.40 36.30
CA ASN A 34 -5.40 -15.05 37.32
C ASN A 34 -5.43 -16.56 37.05
N GLY A 35 -4.83 -17.36 37.93
CA GLY A 35 -4.73 -18.81 37.73
C GLY A 35 -4.02 -19.15 36.41
N HIS A 36 -4.72 -19.84 35.51
CA HIS A 36 -4.19 -20.32 34.22
C HIS A 36 -4.34 -19.32 33.06
N ILE A 37 -4.84 -18.10 33.31
CA ILE A 37 -5.12 -17.11 32.27
C ILE A 37 -4.31 -15.83 32.46
N THR A 38 -3.98 -15.18 31.34
CA THR A 38 -3.52 -13.79 31.30
C THR A 38 -4.37 -12.98 30.31
N THR A 39 -4.84 -11.82 30.75
CA THR A 39 -5.79 -10.99 29.99
C THR A 39 -5.03 -10.03 29.07
N LEU A 40 -5.41 -10.02 27.79
CA LEU A 40 -4.87 -9.09 26.80
C LEU A 40 -5.53 -7.73 26.97
N ASP A 41 -4.74 -6.68 26.87
CA ASP A 41 -5.23 -5.30 26.84
C ASP A 41 -4.59 -4.56 25.68
N HIS A 42 -5.25 -4.63 24.53
CA HIS A 42 -4.76 -3.99 23.31
C HIS A 42 -5.95 -3.54 22.46
N ILE A 43 -5.86 -2.35 21.85
CA ILE A 43 -6.96 -1.74 21.11
C ILE A 43 -7.48 -2.63 19.97
N SER A 44 -6.61 -3.47 19.39
CA SER A 44 -6.96 -4.38 18.30
C SER A 44 -7.74 -5.63 18.72
N VAL A 45 -7.89 -5.88 20.02
CA VAL A 45 -8.57 -7.08 20.56
C VAL A 45 -9.61 -6.73 21.64
N ASN A 46 -9.52 -5.55 22.24
CA ASN A 46 -10.50 -5.07 23.21
C ASN A 46 -11.85 -4.82 22.54
N ASN A 47 -12.93 -5.36 23.12
CA ASN A 47 -14.28 -5.28 22.56
C ASN A 47 -14.43 -5.91 21.15
N THR A 48 -13.49 -6.76 20.73
CA THR A 48 -13.47 -7.36 19.38
C THR A 48 -13.66 -8.88 19.43
N PRO A 49 -14.87 -9.39 19.70
CA PRO A 49 -15.13 -10.84 19.78
C PRO A 49 -14.90 -11.58 18.45
N GLY A 50 -14.91 -10.85 17.32
CA GLY A 50 -14.70 -11.39 15.99
C GLY A 50 -13.24 -11.50 15.55
N ALA A 51 -12.27 -11.07 16.37
CA ALA A 51 -10.85 -11.20 16.04
C ALA A 51 -10.42 -12.68 16.02
N ILE A 52 -9.53 -13.02 15.10
CA ILE A 52 -8.87 -14.32 15.00
C ILE A 52 -7.45 -14.12 15.50
N LEU A 53 -7.13 -14.70 16.65
CA LEU A 53 -5.81 -14.57 17.26
C LEU A 53 -4.91 -15.76 16.92
N ILE A 54 -3.67 -15.47 16.53
CA ILE A 54 -2.57 -16.43 16.50
C ILE A 54 -1.57 -16.02 17.58
N VAL A 55 -1.17 -16.97 18.41
CA VAL A 55 -0.31 -16.74 19.57
C VAL A 55 0.90 -17.67 19.52
N THR A 56 2.08 -17.15 19.82
CA THR A 56 3.31 -17.93 19.99
C THR A 56 4.03 -17.44 21.23
N THR A 57 4.50 -18.35 22.06
CA THR A 57 5.26 -17.98 23.27
C THR A 57 6.63 -17.43 22.88
N ASP A 58 6.94 -16.24 23.38
CA ASP A 58 8.23 -15.57 23.26
C ASP A 58 9.00 -15.77 24.57
N PHE A 59 10.17 -16.41 24.50
CA PHE A 59 11.04 -16.55 25.66
C PHE A 59 11.67 -15.21 26.08
N GLY A 60 11.78 -14.26 25.15
CA GLY A 60 12.50 -13.01 25.36
C GLY A 60 13.96 -13.26 25.75
N SER A 61 14.52 -12.37 26.59
CA SER A 61 15.91 -12.49 27.07
C SER A 61 16.05 -13.32 28.34
N LYS A 62 14.97 -13.48 29.13
CA LYS A 62 15.00 -14.05 30.48
C LYS A 62 13.69 -14.76 30.90
N GLY A 63 12.76 -15.01 29.98
CA GLY A 63 11.41 -15.47 30.31
C GLY A 63 11.37 -16.83 31.03
N PRO A 64 10.34 -17.11 31.84
CA PRO A 64 10.11 -18.45 32.34
C PRO A 64 9.68 -19.38 31.19
N TYR A 65 9.88 -20.67 31.37
CA TYR A 65 9.31 -21.68 30.49
C TYR A 65 7.81 -21.86 30.78
N ASN A 66 7.00 -21.96 29.73
CA ASN A 66 5.59 -22.36 29.84
C ASN A 66 5.38 -23.66 29.03
N PRO A 67 5.56 -24.85 29.64
CA PRO A 67 5.45 -26.14 28.96
C PRO A 67 4.00 -26.59 28.71
N ASN A 68 3.02 -25.73 28.97
CA ASN A 68 1.61 -26.06 28.93
C ASN A 68 1.01 -25.63 27.57
N PRO A 69 0.17 -26.45 26.92
CA PRO A 69 -0.47 -26.06 25.67
C PRO A 69 -1.29 -24.78 25.82
N VAL A 70 -1.14 -23.87 24.86
CA VAL A 70 -1.72 -22.52 24.94
C VAL A 70 -2.93 -22.39 24.02
N GLY A 71 -3.96 -21.71 24.53
CA GLY A 71 -5.15 -21.32 23.77
C GLY A 71 -5.53 -19.86 24.01
N VAL A 72 -6.54 -19.40 23.26
CA VAL A 72 -7.16 -18.09 23.44
C VAL A 72 -8.66 -18.21 23.70
N TRP A 73 -9.20 -17.30 24.49
CA TRP A 73 -10.65 -17.14 24.62
C TRP A 73 -11.04 -15.70 24.73
N TYR A 74 -12.28 -15.40 24.37
CA TYR A 74 -12.86 -14.08 24.56
C TYR A 74 -13.92 -14.11 25.67
N ALA A 75 -13.70 -13.31 26.72
CA ALA A 75 -14.61 -13.21 27.85
C ALA A 75 -14.52 -11.80 28.49
N GLY A 76 -15.65 -11.28 28.98
CA GLY A 76 -15.65 -9.99 29.68
C GLY A 76 -15.10 -8.83 28.83
N ASN A 77 -15.42 -8.83 27.53
CA ASN A 77 -14.96 -7.85 26.54
C ASN A 77 -13.45 -7.85 26.23
N LYS A 78 -12.70 -8.83 26.71
CA LYS A 78 -11.26 -8.96 26.45
C LYS A 78 -10.91 -10.37 25.96
N TRP A 79 -9.90 -10.44 25.12
CA TRP A 79 -9.25 -11.70 24.81
C TRP A 79 -8.28 -12.07 25.94
N THR A 80 -8.10 -13.37 26.16
CA THR A 80 -7.11 -13.92 27.09
C THR A 80 -6.27 -14.96 26.38
N VAL A 81 -5.04 -15.12 26.86
CA VAL A 81 -4.20 -16.29 26.59
C VAL A 81 -4.26 -17.18 27.83
N PHE A 82 -4.48 -18.48 27.65
CA PHE A 82 -4.62 -19.41 28.77
C PHE A 82 -3.89 -20.73 28.52
N ASN A 83 -3.55 -21.41 29.61
CA ASN A 83 -3.04 -22.78 29.56
C ASN A 83 -4.22 -23.76 29.50
N GLU A 84 -4.28 -24.56 28.43
CA GLU A 84 -5.37 -25.50 28.14
C GLU A 84 -5.50 -26.60 29.19
N ASN A 85 -4.40 -26.99 29.85
CA ASN A 85 -4.42 -27.94 30.95
C ASN A 85 -4.80 -27.30 32.31
N ARG A 86 -5.13 -26.00 32.32
CA ARG A 86 -5.41 -25.19 33.53
C ARG A 86 -4.26 -25.10 34.53
N ALA A 87 -3.03 -25.42 34.12
CA ALA A 87 -1.86 -25.10 34.93
C ALA A 87 -1.71 -23.58 35.05
N ALA A 88 -1.24 -23.10 36.21
CA ALA A 88 -1.06 -21.67 36.43
C ALA A 88 -0.17 -21.03 35.34
N MET A 89 -0.55 -19.86 34.85
CA MET A 89 0.23 -19.10 33.88
C MET A 89 1.44 -18.49 34.60
N PRO A 90 2.69 -18.84 34.22
CA PRO A 90 3.86 -18.28 34.89
C PRO A 90 3.95 -16.77 34.67
N GLU A 91 4.20 -16.01 35.74
CA GLU A 91 4.42 -14.56 35.65
C GLU A 91 5.67 -14.26 34.81
N ASN A 92 5.61 -13.21 33.99
CA ASN A 92 6.61 -12.81 32.98
C ASN A 92 6.69 -13.70 31.74
N THR A 93 5.78 -14.68 31.57
CA THR A 93 5.63 -15.34 30.27
C THR A 93 5.26 -14.30 29.21
N GLN A 94 5.98 -14.27 28.09
CA GLN A 94 5.72 -13.34 26.99
C GLN A 94 5.11 -14.08 25.80
N PHE A 95 4.28 -13.38 25.04
CA PHE A 95 3.63 -13.92 23.85
C PHE A 95 3.70 -12.91 22.71
N PHE A 96 4.00 -13.39 21.51
CA PHE A 96 3.62 -12.67 20.30
C PHE A 96 2.15 -12.95 20.01
N VAL A 97 1.38 -11.89 19.76
CA VAL A 97 -0.05 -11.96 19.45
C VAL A 97 -0.28 -11.29 18.11
N LEU A 98 -0.78 -12.06 17.16
CA LEU A 98 -1.33 -11.59 15.90
C LEU A 98 -2.85 -11.54 16.04
N SER A 99 -3.46 -10.38 15.81
CA SER A 99 -4.90 -10.21 15.65
C SER A 99 -5.23 -10.00 14.18
N ALA A 100 -6.11 -10.82 13.62
CA ALA A 100 -6.62 -10.65 12.27
C ALA A 100 -8.16 -10.54 12.28
N PRO A 101 -8.77 -9.71 11.41
CA PRO A 101 -10.21 -9.74 11.24
C PRO A 101 -10.63 -11.09 10.65
N LYS A 102 -11.76 -11.64 11.10
CA LYS A 102 -12.33 -12.85 10.52
C LYS A 102 -12.62 -12.66 9.01
N GLY A 103 -12.17 -13.60 8.20
CA GLY A 103 -12.35 -13.61 6.74
C GLY A 103 -11.76 -14.88 6.11
N ASP A 104 -11.57 -14.89 4.80
CA ASP A 104 -11.11 -16.08 4.06
C ASP A 104 -9.71 -16.57 4.51
N ASN A 105 -8.84 -15.64 4.91
CA ASN A 105 -7.50 -15.97 5.38
C ASN A 105 -7.41 -16.11 6.91
N ALA A 106 -8.49 -15.89 7.65
CA ALA A 106 -8.50 -15.94 9.11
C ALA A 106 -9.87 -16.40 9.61
N PHE A 107 -9.97 -17.64 10.09
CA PHE A 107 -11.26 -18.22 10.47
C PHE A 107 -11.14 -19.15 11.67
N VAL A 108 -12.30 -19.56 12.20
CA VAL A 108 -12.39 -20.56 13.27
C VAL A 108 -12.80 -21.89 12.66
N HIS A 109 -11.99 -22.92 12.86
CA HIS A 109 -12.36 -24.32 12.61
C HIS A 109 -12.97 -24.94 13.86
N VAL A 110 -13.99 -25.79 13.69
CA VAL A 110 -14.66 -26.51 14.78
C VAL A 110 -14.54 -28.02 14.53
N ALA A 111 -14.03 -28.75 15.52
CA ALA A 111 -13.87 -30.20 15.47
C ALA A 111 -15.21 -30.91 15.72
N GLU A 112 -16.06 -30.92 14.71
CA GLU A 112 -17.35 -31.64 14.74
C GLU A 112 -17.17 -33.13 14.42
N ALA A 113 -18.14 -33.96 14.82
CA ALA A 113 -18.07 -35.42 14.66
C ALA A 113 -17.90 -35.88 13.19
N GLY A 114 -18.42 -35.12 12.22
CA GLY A 114 -18.33 -35.45 10.79
C GLY A 114 -16.98 -35.13 10.15
N VAL A 115 -16.11 -34.36 10.81
CA VAL A 115 -14.80 -33.94 10.29
C VAL A 115 -13.63 -34.37 11.19
N THR A 116 -13.94 -35.02 12.32
CA THR A 116 -12.98 -35.38 13.36
C THR A 116 -12.95 -36.89 13.57
N SER A 117 -11.76 -37.47 13.62
CA SER A 117 -11.54 -38.89 13.89
C SER A 117 -10.33 -39.06 14.80
N GLY A 118 -10.57 -39.58 16.00
CA GLY A 118 -9.53 -39.73 17.02
C GLY A 118 -8.83 -38.41 17.33
N HIS A 119 -7.53 -38.34 17.07
CA HIS A 119 -6.66 -37.20 17.37
C HIS A 119 -6.58 -36.18 16.21
N ILE A 120 -7.45 -36.27 15.20
CA ILE A 120 -7.33 -35.55 13.93
C ILE A 120 -8.67 -34.87 13.60
N THR A 121 -8.62 -33.62 13.15
CA THR A 121 -9.76 -32.90 12.57
C THR A 121 -9.41 -32.30 11.21
N THR A 122 -10.33 -32.38 10.25
CA THR A 122 -10.09 -32.02 8.84
C THR A 122 -10.61 -30.63 8.51
N LEU A 123 -9.74 -29.81 7.91
CA LEU A 123 -10.06 -28.47 7.44
C LEU A 123 -10.68 -28.57 6.05
N ASN A 124 -11.92 -28.07 5.92
CA ASN A 124 -12.57 -27.90 4.64
C ASN A 124 -12.69 -26.41 4.34
N HIS A 125 -11.75 -25.87 3.55
CA HIS A 125 -11.68 -24.45 3.26
C HIS A 125 -11.20 -24.22 1.83
N ALA A 126 -11.81 -23.28 1.10
CA ALA A 126 -11.50 -23.05 -0.32
C ALA A 126 -10.01 -22.78 -0.56
N GLY A 127 -9.37 -21.95 0.28
CA GLY A 127 -7.93 -21.67 0.20
C GLY A 127 -6.99 -22.82 0.60
N LEU A 128 -7.50 -23.89 1.20
CA LEU A 128 -6.71 -25.02 1.71
C LEU A 128 -6.93 -26.33 0.93
N ASN A 129 -8.11 -26.47 0.32
CA ASN A 129 -8.49 -27.65 -0.43
C ASN A 129 -7.62 -27.79 -1.69
N ASN A 130 -7.08 -28.99 -1.93
CA ASN A 130 -6.20 -29.30 -3.06
C ASN A 130 -4.94 -28.43 -3.15
N ASN A 131 -4.57 -27.75 -2.05
CA ASN A 131 -3.42 -26.87 -2.00
C ASN A 131 -2.40 -27.34 -0.92
N PRO A 132 -1.47 -28.27 -1.27
CA PRO A 132 -0.38 -28.67 -0.37
C PRO A 132 0.62 -27.53 -0.11
N ASN A 133 0.60 -26.47 -0.91
CA ASN A 133 1.48 -25.31 -0.77
C ASN A 133 0.92 -24.22 0.13
N ALA A 134 -0.34 -24.31 0.57
CA ALA A 134 -0.87 -23.40 1.57
C ALA A 134 -0.03 -23.48 2.85
N ARG A 135 0.06 -22.35 3.55
CA ARG A 135 0.83 -22.24 4.79
C ARG A 135 -0.09 -21.68 5.85
N ILE A 136 -0.31 -22.48 6.89
CA ILE A 136 -1.28 -22.19 7.93
C ILE A 136 -0.62 -22.08 9.29
N LEU A 137 -1.09 -21.12 10.07
CA LEU A 137 -0.82 -21.02 11.50
C LEU A 137 -2.10 -21.37 12.25
N VAL A 138 -1.95 -22.01 13.41
CA VAL A 138 -3.08 -22.39 14.27
C VAL A 138 -2.83 -22.00 15.72
N THR A 139 -3.93 -21.63 16.39
CA THR A 139 -3.97 -21.44 17.84
C THR A 139 -5.29 -21.99 18.36
N GLN A 140 -5.26 -22.67 19.50
CA GLN A 140 -6.46 -23.25 20.09
C GLN A 140 -7.42 -22.14 20.55
N ASN A 141 -8.72 -22.33 20.39
CA ASN A 141 -9.74 -21.36 20.76
C ASN A 141 -10.83 -22.02 21.60
N TYR A 142 -10.97 -21.61 22.85
CA TYR A 142 -12.03 -22.12 23.74
C TYR A 142 -13.43 -21.76 23.23
N GLY A 143 -13.56 -20.58 22.58
CA GLY A 143 -14.83 -20.04 22.12
C GLY A 143 -15.86 -19.85 23.23
N PRO A 144 -17.16 -19.76 22.89
CA PRO A 144 -18.22 -19.55 23.88
C PRO A 144 -18.54 -20.78 24.75
N LYS A 145 -18.22 -21.99 24.27
CA LYS A 145 -18.69 -23.27 24.83
C LYS A 145 -17.72 -24.45 24.64
N GLY A 146 -16.52 -24.23 24.09
CA GLY A 146 -15.64 -25.32 23.68
C GLY A 146 -15.09 -26.12 24.86
N PRO A 147 -14.87 -27.43 24.72
CA PRO A 147 -14.06 -28.17 25.67
C PRO A 147 -12.58 -27.73 25.58
N TYR A 148 -11.84 -27.96 26.66
CA TYR A 148 -10.38 -27.82 26.65
C TYR A 148 -9.75 -28.92 25.80
N ASN A 149 -8.70 -28.59 25.05
CA ASN A 149 -7.85 -29.55 24.34
C ASN A 149 -6.41 -29.39 24.84
N ALA A 150 -6.12 -30.04 25.97
CA ALA A 150 -4.88 -29.92 26.74
C ALA A 150 -3.68 -30.65 26.11
N HIS A 151 -3.51 -30.53 24.80
CA HIS A 151 -2.53 -31.27 24.00
C HIS A 151 -1.84 -30.34 22.99
N PRO A 152 -0.51 -30.44 22.77
CA PRO A 152 0.16 -29.71 21.70
C PRO A 152 -0.40 -30.10 20.34
N VAL A 153 -0.60 -29.12 19.48
CA VAL A 153 -1.21 -29.33 18.15
C VAL A 153 -0.23 -29.12 17.02
N GLY A 154 -0.43 -29.85 15.93
CA GLY A 154 0.27 -29.67 14.68
C GLY A 154 -0.67 -29.70 13.50
N VAL A 155 -0.13 -29.42 12.31
CA VAL A 155 -0.86 -29.50 11.04
C VAL A 155 -0.20 -30.46 10.06
N TYR A 156 -1.00 -31.04 9.17
CA TYR A 156 -0.49 -31.88 8.10
C TYR A 156 -1.43 -31.87 6.88
N TYR A 157 -0.89 -32.27 5.73
CA TYR A 157 -1.64 -32.33 4.49
C TYR A 157 -1.75 -33.76 3.97
N ALA A 158 -2.97 -34.23 3.72
CA ALA A 158 -3.22 -35.55 3.14
C ALA A 158 -4.54 -35.58 2.36
N SER A 159 -4.66 -36.43 1.35
CA SER A 159 -5.92 -36.65 0.61
C SER A 159 -6.64 -35.35 0.19
N GLY A 160 -5.89 -34.37 -0.32
CA GLY A 160 -6.45 -33.11 -0.80
C GLY A 160 -6.83 -32.08 0.28
N LYS A 161 -6.57 -32.34 1.56
CA LYS A 161 -7.02 -31.49 2.68
C LYS A 161 -5.93 -31.28 3.73
N TRP A 162 -5.91 -30.09 4.32
CA TRP A 162 -5.18 -29.82 5.56
C TRP A 162 -5.94 -30.36 6.77
N ARG A 163 -5.21 -30.77 7.80
CA ARG A 163 -5.73 -31.31 9.06
C ARG A 163 -4.97 -30.72 10.24
N ILE A 164 -5.68 -30.57 11.36
CA ILE A 164 -5.12 -30.28 12.68
C ILE A 164 -5.13 -31.58 13.47
N PHE A 165 -4.07 -31.86 14.23
CA PHE A 165 -3.99 -33.06 15.06
C PHE A 165 -3.29 -32.80 16.40
N ASN A 166 -3.66 -33.59 17.41
CA ASN A 166 -2.92 -33.63 18.67
C ASN A 166 -1.65 -34.47 18.48
N GLN A 167 -0.49 -33.87 18.80
CA GLN A 167 0.83 -34.44 18.57
C GLN A 167 1.14 -35.65 19.44
N ASP A 168 0.49 -35.77 20.59
CA ASP A 168 0.59 -36.93 21.48
C ASP A 168 -0.41 -38.04 21.13
N LYS A 169 -1.18 -37.86 20.05
CA LYS A 169 -2.24 -38.76 19.59
C LYS A 169 -3.44 -38.90 20.54
N ALA A 170 -3.56 -38.02 21.53
CA ALA A 170 -4.78 -37.93 22.33
C ALA A 170 -5.96 -37.48 21.46
N ALA A 171 -7.16 -38.01 21.72
CA ALA A 171 -8.34 -37.66 20.92
C ALA A 171 -8.66 -36.17 21.01
N ILE A 172 -9.00 -35.53 19.88
CA ILE A 172 -9.51 -34.16 19.87
C ILE A 172 -10.96 -34.19 20.35
N PRO A 173 -11.31 -33.49 21.43
CA PRO A 173 -12.68 -33.46 21.93
C PRO A 173 -13.64 -32.84 20.91
N ALA A 174 -14.86 -33.41 20.79
CA ALA A 174 -15.89 -32.87 19.92
C ALA A 174 -16.26 -31.43 20.34
N GLY A 175 -16.25 -30.51 19.38
CA GLY A 175 -16.52 -29.09 19.60
C GLY A 175 -15.29 -28.26 20.01
N ALA A 176 -14.11 -28.87 20.14
CA ALA A 176 -12.84 -28.12 20.24
C ALA A 176 -12.70 -27.21 19.01
N ARG A 177 -12.11 -26.02 19.19
CA ARG A 177 -12.01 -25.01 18.12
C ARG A 177 -10.58 -24.53 17.96
N PHE A 178 -10.27 -24.10 16.74
CA PHE A 178 -8.95 -23.64 16.36
C PHE A 178 -9.08 -22.37 15.51
N ASN A 179 -8.36 -21.32 15.88
CA ASN A 179 -8.11 -20.20 14.98
C ASN A 179 -7.13 -20.66 13.91
N VAL A 180 -7.49 -20.50 12.65
CA VAL A 180 -6.67 -20.83 11.49
C VAL A 180 -6.38 -19.54 10.74
N TYR A 181 -5.10 -19.30 10.46
CA TYR A 181 -4.63 -18.15 9.70
C TYR A 181 -3.83 -18.62 8.49
N ILE A 182 -4.16 -18.13 7.29
CA ILE A 182 -3.52 -18.44 6.02
C ILE A 182 -2.72 -17.22 5.58
N ASP A 183 -1.43 -17.40 5.34
CA ASP A 183 -0.56 -16.33 4.86
C ASP A 183 0.57 -16.89 4.01
N ASP A 184 0.63 -16.46 2.75
CA ASP A 184 1.60 -16.94 1.77
C ASP A 184 3.04 -16.49 2.06
N ARG A 185 3.25 -15.53 2.98
CA ARG A 185 4.58 -15.16 3.49
C ARG A 185 5.13 -16.16 4.50
N THR A 186 4.30 -17.09 4.98
CA THR A 186 4.71 -18.09 5.96
C THR A 186 5.65 -19.09 5.31
N GLU A 187 6.86 -19.20 5.84
CA GLU A 187 7.88 -20.09 5.31
C GLU A 187 7.81 -21.46 5.99
N LEU A 188 8.11 -22.53 5.24
CA LEU A 188 8.28 -23.86 5.82
C LEU A 188 9.75 -24.09 6.13
N ILE A 189 10.07 -24.37 7.39
CA ILE A 189 11.44 -24.56 7.86
C ILE A 189 11.59 -25.97 8.43
N THR A 190 12.67 -26.67 8.05
CA THR A 190 13.00 -28.00 8.55
C THR A 190 14.22 -27.94 9.46
N LEU A 191 14.10 -28.45 10.68
CA LEU A 191 15.20 -28.58 11.62
C LEU A 191 15.97 -29.87 11.33
N ALA A 192 16.89 -29.84 10.37
CA ALA A 192 17.66 -31.03 9.99
C ALA A 192 18.52 -31.56 11.16
N THR A 193 19.17 -30.65 11.90
CA THR A 193 20.12 -30.96 12.98
C THR A 193 19.85 -30.10 14.22
N PRO A 194 18.73 -30.32 14.94
CA PRO A 194 18.47 -29.61 16.18
C PRO A 194 19.52 -29.97 17.26
N THR A 195 19.77 -29.04 18.17
CA THR A 195 20.72 -29.21 19.27
C THR A 195 19.97 -29.26 20.58
N GLY A 196 19.98 -30.42 21.25
CA GLY A 196 19.24 -30.60 22.50
C GLY A 196 17.74 -30.38 22.29
N ASN A 197 17.16 -29.41 22.98
CA ASN A 197 15.73 -29.09 22.93
C ASN A 197 15.33 -28.03 21.90
N TRP A 198 16.23 -27.60 21.02
CA TRP A 198 15.97 -26.46 20.13
C TRP A 198 16.63 -26.58 18.76
N GLY A 199 16.22 -25.74 17.81
CA GLY A 199 16.87 -25.58 16.50
C GLY A 199 16.67 -24.18 15.93
N LYS A 200 17.63 -23.72 15.11
CA LYS A 200 17.50 -22.44 14.40
C LYS A 200 16.42 -22.54 13.33
N ILE A 201 15.57 -21.53 13.26
CA ILE A 201 14.54 -21.38 12.22
C ILE A 201 15.00 -20.38 11.15
N GLY A 202 16.30 -20.41 10.84
CA GLY A 202 16.97 -19.43 9.99
C GLY A 202 16.64 -19.57 8.51
N SER A 203 15.93 -18.59 7.97
CA SER A 203 15.56 -18.47 6.55
C SER A 203 15.45 -16.97 6.17
N GLY A 204 14.99 -16.63 4.96
CA GLY A 204 14.80 -15.22 4.55
C GLY A 204 13.90 -14.42 5.52
N ALA A 205 12.99 -15.11 6.22
CA ALA A 205 12.12 -14.54 7.23
C ALA A 205 12.83 -14.07 8.52
N THR A 206 13.94 -14.68 8.93
CA THR A 206 14.51 -14.53 10.30
C THR A 206 16.01 -14.17 10.31
N LYS A 207 16.76 -14.54 9.28
CA LYS A 207 18.22 -14.39 9.22
C LYS A 207 18.66 -12.92 9.19
N GLY A 208 19.51 -12.51 10.14
CA GLY A 208 20.06 -11.15 10.21
C GLY A 208 19.07 -10.08 10.68
N LYS A 209 17.84 -10.47 11.04
CA LYS A 209 16.90 -9.61 11.74
C LYS A 209 17.24 -9.67 13.23
N SER A 210 17.25 -8.53 13.94
CA SER A 210 17.60 -8.46 15.37
C SER A 210 16.58 -9.20 16.24
N ASP A 211 16.63 -9.05 17.57
CA ASP A 211 15.64 -9.52 18.55
C ASP A 211 14.23 -8.91 18.43
N ASN A 212 13.97 -8.18 17.36
CA ASN A 212 12.85 -7.26 17.24
C ASN A 212 11.71 -7.64 16.26
N PRO A 213 11.75 -8.71 15.44
CA PRO A 213 10.55 -9.16 14.75
C PRO A 213 9.67 -10.02 15.67
N ALA A 214 8.35 -9.94 15.50
CA ALA A 214 7.43 -10.91 16.07
C ALA A 214 7.46 -12.19 15.22
N VAL A 215 7.63 -13.34 15.87
CA VAL A 215 7.75 -14.64 15.20
C VAL A 215 6.61 -15.54 15.64
N PHE A 216 5.88 -16.06 14.65
CA PHE A 216 4.78 -16.99 14.84
C PHE A 216 5.14 -18.34 14.24
N ILE A 217 4.84 -19.41 14.96
CA ILE A 217 5.13 -20.76 14.52
C ILE A 217 3.92 -21.68 14.64
N THR A 218 3.89 -22.69 13.78
CA THR A 218 3.01 -23.85 13.93
C THR A 218 3.77 -25.06 13.43
N GLN A 219 3.75 -26.15 14.20
CA GLN A 219 4.44 -27.36 13.76
C GLN A 219 3.70 -28.01 12.59
N ASN A 220 4.45 -28.36 11.55
CA ASN A 220 3.93 -28.91 10.31
C ASN A 220 4.56 -30.27 10.02
N TRP A 221 3.74 -31.32 10.03
CA TRP A 221 4.14 -32.68 9.69
C TRP A 221 4.21 -32.91 8.18
N LEU A 222 3.67 -31.99 7.36
CA LEU A 222 3.47 -32.11 5.92
C LEU A 222 2.84 -33.47 5.55
N THR A 223 3.53 -34.27 4.74
CA THR A 223 3.18 -35.64 4.37
C THR A 223 4.01 -36.67 5.14
N ALA A 224 5.08 -36.23 5.83
CA ALA A 224 5.96 -37.04 6.65
C ALA A 224 6.82 -36.16 7.58
N GLY A 225 6.91 -36.52 8.86
CA GLY A 225 7.75 -35.85 9.85
C GLY A 225 7.79 -36.60 11.19
N PRO A 226 8.62 -36.17 12.14
CA PRO A 226 8.51 -36.67 13.51
C PRO A 226 7.32 -36.04 14.23
N TYR A 227 6.71 -36.78 15.15
CA TYR A 227 5.86 -36.18 16.19
C TYR A 227 6.75 -35.42 17.17
N ASN A 228 6.26 -34.28 17.65
CA ASN A 228 6.88 -33.53 18.75
C ASN A 228 5.75 -33.19 19.75
N PRO A 229 5.44 -34.09 20.69
CA PRO A 229 4.35 -33.93 21.65
C PRO A 229 4.72 -32.95 22.78
N HIS A 230 5.42 -31.86 22.44
CA HIS A 230 5.97 -30.88 23.37
C HIS A 230 5.54 -29.49 22.93
N GLU A 231 5.11 -28.65 23.87
CA GLU A 231 4.77 -27.27 23.58
C GLU A 231 6.03 -26.51 23.13
N THR A 232 5.90 -25.65 22.12
CA THR A 232 7.03 -24.95 21.54
C THR A 232 6.99 -23.45 21.83
N GLY A 233 8.17 -22.85 21.96
CA GLY A 233 8.35 -21.41 22.05
C GLY A 233 9.44 -20.96 21.08
N VAL A 234 9.58 -19.65 20.96
CA VAL A 234 10.65 -19.03 20.17
C VAL A 234 11.55 -18.14 21.03
N TRP A 235 12.82 -18.04 20.68
CA TRP A 235 13.74 -17.07 21.27
C TRP A 235 14.68 -16.50 20.21
N TYR A 236 15.19 -15.29 20.47
CA TYR A 236 16.26 -14.73 19.66
C TYR A 236 17.64 -15.22 20.14
N ASN A 237 18.36 -15.92 19.27
CA ASN A 237 19.66 -16.52 19.55
C ASN A 237 20.78 -15.75 18.85
N ARG A 238 21.15 -14.58 19.38
CA ARG A 238 22.26 -13.69 18.94
C ARG A 238 22.21 -13.21 17.48
N ASP A 239 22.16 -14.12 16.52
CA ASP A 239 22.18 -13.88 15.08
C ASP A 239 20.88 -14.31 14.38
N ASP A 240 20.05 -15.14 15.02
CA ASP A 240 18.86 -15.72 14.40
C ASP A 240 17.79 -16.15 15.41
N TRP A 241 16.56 -16.34 14.95
CA TRP A 241 15.50 -16.93 15.77
C TRP A 241 15.64 -18.46 15.86
N ALA A 242 15.24 -18.99 17.01
CA ALA A 242 15.19 -20.40 17.29
C ALA A 242 13.80 -20.81 17.77
N VAL A 243 13.43 -22.06 17.48
CA VAL A 243 12.30 -22.75 18.12
C VAL A 243 12.83 -23.77 19.12
N PHE A 244 12.16 -23.92 20.25
CA PHE A 244 12.55 -24.87 21.30
C PHE A 244 11.33 -25.51 21.95
N ASN A 245 11.53 -26.71 22.49
CA ASN A 245 10.56 -27.38 23.36
C ASN A 245 10.63 -26.77 24.76
N GLN A 246 9.48 -26.28 25.24
CA GLN A 246 9.33 -25.53 26.49
C GLN A 246 9.61 -26.37 27.74
N ASP A 247 9.36 -27.67 27.67
CA ASP A 247 9.68 -28.62 28.74
C ASP A 247 11.14 -29.10 28.71
N ARG A 248 11.93 -28.59 27.77
CA ARG A 248 13.33 -28.95 27.52
C ARG A 248 13.54 -30.39 27.04
N ALA A 249 12.47 -31.09 26.62
CA ALA A 249 12.61 -32.35 25.92
C ALA A 249 13.36 -32.15 24.59
N ALA A 250 14.07 -33.18 24.14
CA ALA A 250 14.85 -33.09 22.91
C ALA A 250 13.96 -32.73 21.70
N MET A 251 14.42 -31.81 20.86
CA MET A 251 13.73 -31.45 19.61
C MET A 251 14.01 -32.53 18.57
N PRO A 252 12.99 -33.19 18.00
CA PRO A 252 13.20 -34.26 17.03
C PRO A 252 13.88 -33.76 15.75
N ALA A 253 14.84 -34.52 15.23
CA ALA A 253 15.44 -34.24 13.93
C ALA A 253 14.39 -34.32 12.82
N ASN A 254 14.47 -33.40 11.85
CA ASN A 254 13.51 -33.22 10.76
C ASN A 254 12.12 -32.74 11.18
N ALA A 255 11.96 -32.23 12.42
CA ALA A 255 10.78 -31.45 12.80
C ALA A 255 10.66 -30.24 11.86
N LYS A 256 9.45 -29.94 11.39
CA LYS A 256 9.20 -28.82 10.47
C LYS A 256 8.19 -27.85 11.06
N PHE A 257 8.36 -26.58 10.75
CA PHE A 257 7.54 -25.49 11.26
C PHE A 257 7.13 -24.58 10.12
N ASN A 258 5.86 -24.18 10.11
CA ASN A 258 5.40 -22.99 9.42
C ASN A 258 5.84 -21.78 10.26
N VAL A 259 6.55 -20.84 9.67
CA VAL A 259 7.17 -19.70 10.35
C VAL A 259 6.79 -18.41 9.65
N LEU A 260 6.17 -17.49 10.38
CA LEU A 260 5.80 -16.16 9.89
C LEU A 260 6.44 -15.09 10.77
N THR A 261 6.96 -14.03 10.14
CA THR A 261 7.63 -12.94 10.85
C THR A 261 7.06 -11.57 10.50
N PHE A 262 6.92 -10.70 11.48
CA PHE A 262 6.58 -9.28 11.30
C PHE A 262 7.70 -8.42 11.88
N GLN A 263 8.18 -7.41 11.15
CA GLN A 263 9.12 -6.44 11.71
C GLN A 263 8.37 -5.47 12.64
N LYS A 264 8.93 -5.16 13.81
CA LYS A 264 8.40 -4.09 14.67
C LYS A 264 8.66 -2.74 14.02
N ASN A 265 7.62 -1.94 13.85
CA ASN A 265 7.74 -0.50 13.62
C ASN A 265 8.38 0.12 14.86
N ASN A 266 9.68 0.45 14.80
CA ASN A 266 10.36 1.13 15.90
C ASN A 266 9.99 2.61 15.91
N ALA A 267 8.95 2.96 16.65
CA ALA A 267 8.83 4.30 17.21
C ALA A 267 9.66 4.39 18.51
N ILE A 268 10.33 5.53 18.67
CA ILE A 268 11.09 6.03 19.83
C ILE A 268 12.58 5.62 19.86
N MET A 269 13.44 6.49 19.30
CA MET A 269 14.84 6.66 19.72
C MET A 269 15.01 8.12 20.18
N THR A 270 15.42 8.25 21.43
CA THR A 270 15.68 9.50 22.16
C THR A 270 16.84 10.30 21.57
N ALA A 271 16.78 11.62 21.78
CA ALA A 271 17.74 12.63 21.32
C ALA A 271 19.20 12.26 21.61
N GLY A 272 20.06 12.42 20.59
CA GLY A 272 21.50 12.21 20.69
C GLY A 272 22.25 12.65 19.43
N SER A 273 22.46 13.95 19.32
CA SER A 273 23.62 14.63 18.71
C SER A 273 24.23 14.07 17.41
N TYR A 274 23.86 14.62 16.25
CA TYR A 274 24.65 14.48 15.01
C TYR A 274 25.39 15.78 14.70
N ARG A 275 26.72 15.68 14.60
CA ARG A 275 27.61 16.73 14.08
C ARG A 275 27.50 16.74 12.56
N VAL A 276 27.23 17.92 12.00
CA VAL A 276 27.28 18.19 10.56
C VAL A 276 28.74 18.51 10.17
N ALA A 277 29.27 17.82 9.18
CA ALA A 277 30.51 18.23 8.50
C ALA A 277 30.14 19.04 7.24
N ASP A 278 30.81 20.17 7.10
CA ASP A 278 30.57 21.26 6.14
C ASP A 278 30.87 20.94 4.66
N LYS A 279 30.07 21.60 3.81
CA LYS A 279 30.39 22.29 2.52
C LYS A 279 31.03 21.50 1.36
N ILE A 280 30.40 21.61 0.18
CA ILE A 280 30.87 22.42 -0.98
C ILE A 280 29.65 22.80 -1.84
N LEU A 281 29.43 24.12 -1.98
CA LEU A 281 28.45 24.74 -2.86
C LEU A 281 29.10 25.01 -4.21
N VAL A 282 28.48 24.55 -5.31
CA VAL A 282 28.73 25.10 -6.65
C VAL A 282 27.38 25.61 -7.18
N LYS A 283 27.33 26.90 -7.49
CA LYS A 283 26.16 27.60 -8.07
C LYS A 283 25.88 27.05 -9.48
N PRO A 284 24.63 26.80 -9.89
CA PRO A 284 24.30 26.62 -11.28
C PRO A 284 24.16 28.00 -11.96
N ASP A 285 25.05 28.28 -12.90
CA ASP A 285 24.91 29.41 -13.83
C ASP A 285 23.72 29.15 -14.77
N PHE A 286 22.67 29.96 -14.61
CA PHE A 286 21.61 30.12 -15.60
C PHE A 286 22.12 30.98 -16.77
N ASN A 287 22.76 30.35 -17.76
CA ASN A 287 22.65 30.75 -19.18
C ASN A 287 23.48 29.84 -20.09
N ARG A 288 22.81 28.91 -20.78
CA ARG A 288 23.24 28.48 -22.12
C ARG A 288 22.07 27.94 -22.91
N THR A 289 21.54 28.80 -23.77
CA THR A 289 20.74 28.46 -24.93
C THR A 289 21.58 27.65 -25.91
N THR A 290 21.41 26.33 -25.93
CA THR A 290 21.88 25.50 -27.05
C THR A 290 20.73 25.19 -27.99
N ARG A 291 20.77 25.89 -29.13
CA ARG A 291 20.02 25.59 -30.36
C ARG A 291 20.10 24.11 -30.70
N ILE A 292 18.94 23.50 -30.96
CA ILE A 292 18.81 22.25 -31.72
C ILE A 292 18.41 22.66 -33.16
N PRO A 293 19.12 22.25 -34.22
CA PRO A 293 18.66 22.46 -35.58
C PRO A 293 17.49 21.52 -35.88
N GLY A 294 16.31 22.09 -36.07
CA GLY A 294 15.15 21.38 -36.61
C GLY A 294 15.34 21.08 -38.09
N ARG A 295 15.13 19.82 -38.48
CA ARG A 295 14.84 19.44 -39.87
C ARG A 295 13.37 19.04 -39.94
N VAL A 296 12.54 20.03 -40.26
CA VAL A 296 11.14 19.85 -40.65
C VAL A 296 11.09 19.85 -42.17
N GLY A 297 10.54 18.78 -42.75
CA GLY A 297 10.06 18.77 -44.13
C GLY A 297 8.55 18.70 -44.11
N THR A 298 7.89 19.86 -44.12
CA THR A 298 6.47 20.00 -44.46
C THR A 298 6.34 20.03 -45.98
N ASN A 299 5.40 19.29 -46.55
CA ASN A 299 4.89 19.58 -47.89
C ASN A 299 3.35 19.54 -47.86
N THR A 300 2.77 20.73 -47.74
CA THR A 300 1.45 21.04 -48.31
C THR A 300 1.65 21.40 -49.77
N GLY A 301 1.04 20.64 -50.69
CA GLY A 301 1.05 20.90 -52.13
C GLY A 301 -0.36 20.80 -52.68
N ASN A 302 -0.84 21.94 -53.15
CA ASN A 302 -2.17 22.21 -53.66
C ASN A 302 -2.42 21.57 -55.04
N THR A 303 -3.69 21.22 -55.27
CA THR A 303 -4.43 20.97 -56.53
C THR A 303 -3.73 20.97 -57.90
N GLY A 304 -3.93 19.87 -58.62
CA GLY A 304 -3.92 19.73 -60.10
C GLY A 304 -4.63 18.41 -60.41
N GLY A 305 -5.61 18.29 -61.30
CA GLY A 305 -5.66 18.83 -62.66
C GLY A 305 -5.63 17.63 -63.61
N ASN A 306 -6.77 17.31 -64.20
CA ASN A 306 -7.14 16.10 -64.93
C ASN A 306 -6.39 15.93 -66.28
N THR A 307 -6.43 14.69 -66.80
CA THR A 307 -6.46 14.25 -68.23
C THR A 307 -5.23 13.59 -68.90
N SER A 308 -5.56 12.45 -69.54
CA SER A 308 -5.03 11.86 -70.78
C SER A 308 -3.90 10.79 -70.77
N ASN A 309 -4.35 9.55 -70.98
CA ASN A 309 -3.74 8.42 -71.73
C ASN A 309 -3.41 8.86 -73.19
N PRO A 310 -2.80 8.06 -74.11
CA PRO A 310 -2.48 6.62 -74.09
C PRO A 310 -1.15 6.17 -74.77
N GLY A 311 -0.83 4.87 -74.72
CA GLY A 311 0.07 4.24 -75.70
C GLY A 311 0.58 2.85 -75.31
N GLY A 312 0.13 1.81 -76.05
CA GLY A 312 0.58 0.41 -75.94
C GLY A 312 2.06 0.20 -76.29
N THR A 313 2.64 -1.01 -76.33
CA THR A 313 2.13 -2.36 -76.64
C THR A 313 3.25 -3.39 -76.37
N ALA A 314 2.87 -4.66 -76.24
CA ALA A 314 3.60 -5.90 -76.53
C ALA A 314 4.29 -6.70 -75.39
N THR A 315 3.82 -7.95 -75.28
CA THR A 315 4.12 -9.13 -74.44
C THR A 315 5.16 -10.06 -75.13
N PRO A 316 5.45 -11.30 -74.64
CA PRO A 316 6.08 -11.77 -73.38
C PRO A 316 7.30 -12.72 -73.69
N PRO A 317 7.97 -13.43 -72.74
CA PRO A 317 7.42 -14.70 -72.18
C PRO A 317 7.86 -15.09 -70.74
N ASP A 318 7.06 -16.02 -70.21
CA ASP A 318 7.36 -17.12 -69.27
C ASP A 318 7.77 -16.89 -67.79
N ASN A 319 6.74 -16.98 -66.94
CA ASN A 319 6.55 -17.97 -65.87
C ASN A 319 7.72 -18.31 -64.94
N THR A 320 7.69 -17.72 -63.73
CA THR A 320 7.96 -18.47 -62.50
C THR A 320 6.94 -18.11 -61.41
N ASN A 321 6.33 -19.15 -60.84
CA ASN A 321 5.51 -19.20 -59.63
C ASN A 321 5.55 -17.95 -58.73
N THR A 322 4.51 -17.14 -58.80
CA THR A 322 4.07 -16.31 -57.67
C THR A 322 2.73 -16.84 -57.19
N THR A 323 2.72 -17.38 -55.98
CA THR A 323 1.50 -17.54 -55.19
C THR A 323 0.79 -16.19 -55.17
N PRO A 324 -0.52 -16.11 -55.45
CA PRO A 324 -1.24 -14.84 -55.38
C PRO A 324 -1.11 -14.30 -53.94
N PRO A 325 -0.93 -12.97 -53.75
CA PRO A 325 -1.03 -12.39 -52.42
C PRO A 325 -2.40 -12.79 -51.85
N SER A 326 -2.39 -13.35 -50.65
CA SER A 326 -3.61 -13.72 -49.93
C SER A 326 -4.57 -12.52 -49.96
N PRO A 327 -5.87 -12.70 -50.25
CA PRO A 327 -6.80 -11.59 -50.28
C PRO A 327 -6.71 -10.83 -48.95
N GLN A 328 -6.51 -9.50 -49.00
CA GLN A 328 -6.64 -8.70 -47.79
C GLN A 328 -8.07 -8.89 -47.25
N PRO A 329 -8.24 -9.17 -45.94
CA PRO A 329 -9.56 -9.38 -45.36
C PRO A 329 -10.43 -8.15 -45.61
N LYS A 330 -11.71 -8.38 -45.93
CA LYS A 330 -12.69 -7.30 -46.09
C LYS A 330 -12.83 -6.52 -44.77
N PRO A 331 -13.13 -5.21 -44.78
CA PRO A 331 -13.22 -4.40 -43.55
C PRO A 331 -14.16 -4.97 -42.47
N GLU A 332 -15.27 -5.57 -42.89
CA GLU A 332 -16.25 -6.26 -42.01
C GLU A 332 -15.63 -7.47 -41.27
N GLU A 333 -14.58 -8.11 -41.81
CA GLU A 333 -13.88 -9.22 -41.16
C GLU A 333 -12.90 -8.77 -40.06
N LEU A 334 -12.66 -7.46 -39.91
CA LEU A 334 -11.75 -6.88 -38.92
C LEU A 334 -12.50 -6.14 -37.79
N GLU A 335 -13.83 -6.15 -37.80
CA GLU A 335 -14.64 -5.51 -36.76
C GLU A 335 -14.42 -6.15 -35.38
N ARG A 336 -14.50 -5.31 -34.34
CA ARG A 336 -14.30 -5.71 -32.94
C ARG A 336 -15.57 -6.36 -32.40
N GLU A 337 -15.43 -7.52 -31.78
CA GLU A 337 -16.55 -8.22 -31.12
C GLU A 337 -16.43 -8.22 -29.58
N GLY A 338 -15.39 -7.58 -29.04
CA GLY A 338 -15.18 -7.43 -27.60
C GLY A 338 -14.29 -8.54 -27.02
N PRO A 339 -13.89 -8.43 -25.73
CA PRO A 339 -12.99 -9.38 -25.08
C PRO A 339 -13.56 -10.80 -25.01
N LYS A 340 -12.69 -11.79 -25.16
CA LYS A 340 -13.03 -13.21 -25.00
C LYS A 340 -12.18 -13.86 -23.91
N ASN A 341 -12.83 -14.59 -22.99
CA ASN A 341 -12.16 -15.28 -21.88
C ASN A 341 -11.53 -16.63 -22.28
N ILE A 342 -10.97 -16.72 -23.49
CA ILE A 342 -10.29 -17.90 -24.01
C ILE A 342 -9.00 -17.41 -24.67
N ASN A 343 -7.88 -18.12 -24.42
CA ASN A 343 -6.54 -17.74 -24.89
C ASN A 343 -6.04 -16.39 -24.34
N THR A 344 -6.25 -16.16 -23.04
CA THR A 344 -5.75 -14.96 -22.35
C THR A 344 -4.22 -14.93 -22.33
N PHE A 345 -3.67 -13.71 -22.39
CA PHE A 345 -2.24 -13.46 -22.25
C PHE A 345 -1.92 -12.98 -20.84
N GLU A 346 -1.04 -13.70 -20.15
CA GLU A 346 -0.63 -13.39 -18.78
C GLU A 346 0.75 -12.74 -18.74
N TRP A 347 0.78 -11.41 -18.74
CA TRP A 347 2.04 -10.64 -18.85
C TRP A 347 3.02 -10.92 -17.71
N LYS A 348 2.53 -11.29 -16.52
CA LYS A 348 3.36 -11.64 -15.35
C LYS A 348 4.33 -12.79 -15.64
N ASN A 349 3.97 -13.69 -16.57
CA ASN A 349 4.82 -14.83 -16.94
C ASN A 349 6.08 -14.40 -17.70
N TYR A 350 6.12 -13.18 -18.26
CA TYR A 350 7.21 -12.67 -19.08
C TYR A 350 8.15 -11.73 -18.33
N ILE A 351 7.85 -11.40 -17.08
CA ILE A 351 8.70 -10.59 -16.21
C ILE A 351 9.42 -11.50 -15.22
N GLY A 352 10.74 -11.38 -15.13
CA GLY A 352 11.56 -11.98 -14.09
C GLY A 352 11.99 -10.91 -13.08
N SER A 353 12.13 -11.29 -11.82
CA SER A 353 12.66 -10.40 -10.78
C SER A 353 13.46 -11.22 -9.79
N GLU A 354 14.60 -10.70 -9.37
CA GLU A 354 15.36 -11.24 -8.22
C GLU A 354 14.75 -10.81 -6.87
N TYR A 355 13.89 -9.80 -6.91
CA TYR A 355 13.19 -9.24 -5.76
C TYR A 355 11.74 -9.72 -5.71
N ALA A 356 11.32 -10.21 -4.56
CA ALA A 356 9.96 -10.66 -4.31
C ALA A 356 9.08 -9.46 -3.93
N PHE A 357 8.43 -8.86 -4.93
CA PHE A 357 7.49 -7.75 -4.71
C PHE A 357 6.26 -8.24 -3.94
N PRO A 358 5.81 -7.50 -2.91
CA PRO A 358 4.54 -7.81 -2.26
C PRO A 358 3.37 -7.60 -3.24
N ASN A 359 2.29 -8.36 -3.08
CA ASN A 359 1.10 -8.24 -3.94
C ASN A 359 0.47 -6.83 -3.92
N SER A 360 0.70 -6.05 -2.84
CA SER A 360 0.29 -4.65 -2.70
C SER A 360 1.13 -3.67 -3.52
N TYR A 361 2.14 -4.14 -4.24
CA TYR A 361 3.04 -3.32 -5.06
C TYR A 361 3.11 -3.88 -6.51
N PRO A 362 2.10 -3.56 -7.35
CA PRO A 362 2.03 -4.10 -8.70
C PRO A 362 3.16 -3.57 -9.58
N LEU A 363 3.90 -4.48 -10.23
CA LEU A 363 4.93 -4.13 -11.22
C LEU A 363 4.35 -3.38 -12.43
N VAL A 364 3.15 -3.78 -12.84
CA VAL A 364 2.36 -3.18 -13.92
C VAL A 364 0.95 -2.98 -13.38
N ASN A 365 0.37 -1.80 -13.62
CA ASN A 365 -0.90 -1.39 -13.03
C ASN A 365 -2.15 -1.91 -13.78
N ILE A 366 -1.98 -2.81 -14.75
CA ILE A 366 -3.07 -3.51 -15.43
C ILE A 366 -3.26 -4.91 -14.84
N TYR A 367 -4.49 -5.41 -14.91
CA TYR A 367 -4.86 -6.76 -14.51
C TYR A 367 -3.94 -7.79 -15.17
N TYR A 368 -3.65 -8.88 -14.47
CA TYR A 368 -2.61 -9.82 -14.89
C TYR A 368 -2.91 -10.52 -16.22
N GLN A 369 -4.19 -10.58 -16.61
CA GLN A 369 -4.68 -11.12 -17.88
C GLN A 369 -5.06 -10.00 -18.85
N ILE A 370 -4.62 -10.18 -20.09
CA ILE A 370 -5.08 -9.43 -21.28
C ILE A 370 -5.94 -10.39 -22.11
N PHE A 371 -7.10 -9.90 -22.54
CA PHE A 371 -8.09 -10.69 -23.27
C PHE A 371 -8.00 -10.39 -24.77
N GLY A 372 -7.95 -11.42 -25.61
CA GLY A 372 -8.07 -11.22 -27.05
C GLY A 372 -9.49 -10.84 -27.45
N ASP A 373 -9.65 -10.19 -28.60
CA ASP A 373 -10.96 -9.98 -29.21
C ASP A 373 -11.60 -11.31 -29.63
N ALA A 374 -12.92 -11.44 -29.50
CA ALA A 374 -13.66 -12.60 -29.95
C ALA A 374 -13.49 -12.82 -31.46
N ASN A 375 -13.38 -11.72 -32.24
CA ASN A 375 -12.87 -11.76 -33.60
C ASN A 375 -11.33 -11.70 -33.59
N ALA A 376 -10.69 -12.87 -33.59
CA ALA A 376 -9.23 -12.99 -33.60
C ALA A 376 -8.54 -12.33 -34.80
N LYS A 377 -9.25 -12.05 -35.91
CA LYS A 377 -8.70 -11.34 -37.08
C LYS A 377 -8.55 -9.84 -36.85
N SER A 378 -9.33 -9.26 -35.93
CA SER A 378 -9.34 -7.82 -35.66
C SER A 378 -7.99 -7.32 -35.10
N GLY A 379 -7.24 -8.19 -34.42
CA GLY A 379 -5.97 -7.88 -33.77
C GLY A 379 -6.09 -7.00 -32.52
N TYR A 380 -7.29 -6.75 -32.01
CA TYR A 380 -7.50 -5.98 -30.77
C TYR A 380 -7.36 -6.87 -29.53
N TYR A 381 -6.83 -6.26 -28.47
CA TYR A 381 -6.70 -6.89 -27.16
C TYR A 381 -7.14 -5.92 -26.07
N TYR A 382 -7.61 -6.48 -24.97
CA TYR A 382 -8.33 -5.75 -23.94
C TYR A 382 -7.65 -5.88 -22.58
N TYR A 383 -7.36 -4.74 -21.96
CA TYR A 383 -6.87 -4.67 -20.59
C TYR A 383 -7.96 -4.19 -19.62
N LEU A 384 -7.76 -4.54 -18.35
CA LEU A 384 -8.49 -4.02 -17.21
C LEU A 384 -7.49 -3.45 -16.19
N PRO A 385 -7.90 -2.56 -15.28
CA PRO A 385 -7.05 -2.13 -14.16
C PRO A 385 -6.73 -3.25 -13.19
N ASN A 386 -5.56 -3.19 -12.54
CA ASN A 386 -5.22 -4.10 -11.45
C ASN A 386 -5.92 -3.72 -10.13
N SER A 387 -6.07 -2.42 -9.90
CA SER A 387 -6.64 -1.84 -8.68
C SER A 387 -6.99 -0.37 -8.91
N TYR A 388 -7.84 0.22 -8.07
CA TYR A 388 -8.06 1.67 -8.01
C TYR A 388 -7.62 2.23 -6.66
N ASN A 389 -6.93 3.38 -6.64
CA ASN A 389 -6.42 3.99 -5.41
C ASN A 389 -6.85 5.44 -5.32
N LEU A 390 -6.94 6.01 -4.12
CA LEU A 390 -7.27 7.43 -3.95
C LEU A 390 -6.38 8.30 -4.84
N ASN A 391 -6.98 9.12 -5.68
CA ASN A 391 -6.24 10.00 -6.57
C ASN A 391 -5.63 11.15 -5.77
N TRP A 392 -4.34 11.39 -6.02
CA TRP A 392 -3.58 12.46 -5.41
C TRP A 392 -2.60 13.05 -6.44
N SER A 393 -2.36 14.35 -6.32
CA SER A 393 -1.25 15.00 -7.02
C SER A 393 -0.62 16.05 -6.13
N SER A 394 0.67 16.33 -6.35
CA SER A 394 1.39 17.38 -5.64
C SER A 394 0.81 18.78 -5.86
N VAL A 395 0.02 18.98 -6.93
CA VAL A 395 -0.59 20.28 -7.28
C VAL A 395 -2.00 20.43 -6.73
N ASN A 396 -2.81 19.37 -6.77
CA ASN A 396 -4.23 19.44 -6.40
C ASN A 396 -4.54 18.79 -5.04
N GLY A 397 -3.56 18.16 -4.40
CA GLY A 397 -3.77 17.39 -3.17
C GLY A 397 -4.59 16.12 -3.41
N TYR A 398 -5.28 15.67 -2.37
CA TYR A 398 -6.18 14.52 -2.45
C TYR A 398 -7.47 14.88 -3.18
N SER A 399 -7.90 14.01 -4.09
CA SER A 399 -9.23 14.10 -4.69
C SER A 399 -10.27 13.38 -3.82
N LEU A 400 -10.31 13.76 -2.55
CA LEU A 400 -11.26 13.29 -1.55
C LEU A 400 -11.92 14.51 -0.91
N TYR A 401 -13.24 14.54 -0.89
CA TYR A 401 -14.01 15.70 -0.44
C TYR A 401 -15.11 15.26 0.51
N ILE A 402 -15.25 15.98 1.62
CA ILE A 402 -16.31 15.75 2.61
C ILE A 402 -17.16 17.01 2.68
N LYS A 403 -18.43 16.90 2.28
CA LYS A 403 -19.40 18.00 2.34
C LYS A 403 -20.44 17.73 3.42
N PHE A 404 -20.37 18.48 4.50
CA PHE A 404 -21.37 18.44 5.58
C PHE A 404 -22.70 19.04 5.12
N LEU A 405 -23.80 18.38 5.49
CA LEU A 405 -25.16 18.73 5.03
C LEU A 405 -25.93 19.66 6.01
N SER A 406 -25.38 19.99 7.19
CA SER A 406 -25.99 20.94 8.13
C SER A 406 -24.99 21.88 8.81
N SER A 407 -25.25 23.19 8.76
CA SER A 407 -24.40 24.26 9.34
C SER A 407 -24.96 24.90 10.62
N THR A 408 -25.93 24.27 11.31
CA THR A 408 -26.39 24.74 12.62
C THR A 408 -25.60 24.09 13.73
N SER A 409 -24.87 24.93 14.46
CA SER A 409 -24.07 24.65 15.66
C SER A 409 -24.56 23.41 16.44
N GLY A 410 -23.81 22.31 16.33
CA GLY A 410 -23.94 21.14 17.20
C GLY A 410 -24.24 19.79 16.54
N ALA A 411 -24.64 19.73 15.27
CA ALA A 411 -24.92 18.46 14.59
C ALA A 411 -23.91 18.13 13.47
N LYS A 412 -22.76 17.55 13.84
CA LYS A 412 -21.81 16.89 12.93
C LYS A 412 -22.33 15.50 12.49
N GLY A 413 -23.55 15.44 11.94
CA GLY A 413 -24.18 14.16 11.60
C GLY A 413 -23.92 13.74 10.16
N GLU A 414 -24.56 14.41 9.21
CA GLU A 414 -24.63 13.91 7.84
C GLU A 414 -23.65 14.61 6.89
N ALA A 415 -22.96 13.84 6.06
CA ALA A 415 -22.14 14.35 4.97
C ALA A 415 -22.25 13.50 3.71
N THR A 416 -21.97 14.15 2.59
CA THR A 416 -21.64 13.46 1.34
C THR A 416 -20.12 13.41 1.21
N VAL A 417 -19.60 12.22 0.96
CA VAL A 417 -18.19 12.01 0.65
C VAL A 417 -18.07 11.70 -0.83
N THR A 418 -17.08 12.31 -1.48
CA THR A 418 -16.76 12.05 -2.89
C THR A 418 -15.27 11.81 -3.01
N ALA A 419 -14.91 10.65 -3.54
CA ALA A 419 -13.53 10.24 -3.80
C ALA A 419 -13.35 9.97 -5.29
N GLU A 420 -12.31 10.56 -5.88
CA GLU A 420 -11.83 10.17 -7.20
C GLU A 420 -10.72 9.13 -7.03
N LEU A 421 -10.85 7.98 -7.69
CA LEU A 421 -9.90 6.89 -7.60
C LEU A 421 -9.22 6.66 -8.96
N THR A 422 -7.90 6.57 -8.96
CA THR A 422 -7.07 6.36 -10.15
C THR A 422 -6.54 4.92 -10.21
N PRO A 423 -6.46 4.31 -11.39
CA PRO A 423 -5.87 2.98 -11.53
C PRO A 423 -4.34 2.99 -11.57
N ASN A 424 -3.71 4.18 -11.59
CA ASN A 424 -2.27 4.38 -11.75
C ASN A 424 -1.67 3.77 -13.03
N ILE A 425 -2.50 3.51 -14.06
CA ILE A 425 -2.01 3.00 -15.34
C ILE A 425 -1.29 4.14 -16.07
N SER A 426 0.02 3.99 -16.25
CA SER A 426 0.84 4.92 -17.02
C SER A 426 0.94 4.47 -18.48
N ASN A 427 1.33 5.38 -19.38
CA ASN A 427 1.67 5.03 -20.77
C ASN A 427 2.76 3.96 -20.84
N ALA A 428 3.74 4.00 -19.92
CA ALA A 428 4.79 2.99 -19.83
C ALA A 428 4.24 1.59 -19.48
N ASP A 429 3.17 1.49 -18.66
CA ASP A 429 2.52 0.21 -18.38
C ASP A 429 1.87 -0.38 -19.64
N LEU A 430 1.16 0.44 -20.40
CA LEU A 430 0.47 0.00 -21.62
C LEU A 430 1.44 -0.34 -22.75
N SER A 431 2.47 0.49 -22.98
CA SER A 431 3.49 0.23 -24.00
C SER A 431 4.26 -1.06 -23.71
N MET A 432 4.59 -1.31 -22.44
CA MET A 432 5.23 -2.54 -22.01
C MET A 432 4.33 -3.75 -22.23
N ALA A 433 3.08 -3.69 -21.78
CA ALA A 433 2.13 -4.78 -21.93
C ALA A 433 1.90 -5.13 -23.42
N ALA A 434 1.76 -4.11 -24.27
CA ALA A 434 1.65 -4.28 -25.71
C ALA A 434 2.91 -4.94 -26.31
N ALA A 435 4.11 -4.50 -25.94
CA ALA A 435 5.36 -5.09 -26.45
C ALA A 435 5.53 -6.56 -26.04
N LEU A 436 5.17 -6.91 -24.80
CA LEU A 436 5.20 -8.30 -24.32
C LEU A 436 4.20 -9.18 -25.08
N LEU A 437 3.00 -8.67 -25.28
CA LEU A 437 1.95 -9.34 -26.05
C LEU A 437 2.40 -9.54 -27.50
N GLU A 438 2.86 -8.49 -28.18
CA GLU A 438 3.33 -8.59 -29.57
C GLU A 438 4.47 -9.63 -29.72
N SER A 439 5.37 -9.69 -28.73
CA SER A 439 6.42 -10.71 -28.69
C SER A 439 5.86 -12.13 -28.57
N ASP A 440 4.82 -12.35 -27.78
CA ASP A 440 4.17 -13.66 -27.64
C ASP A 440 3.44 -14.07 -28.91
N LEU A 441 2.74 -13.12 -29.54
CA LEU A 441 1.97 -13.36 -30.77
C LEU A 441 2.86 -13.75 -31.96
N LYS A 442 4.13 -13.32 -32.01
CA LYS A 442 5.10 -13.75 -33.04
C LYS A 442 5.28 -15.27 -33.11
N SER A 443 5.03 -15.97 -32.01
CA SER A 443 5.10 -17.45 -31.95
C SER A 443 3.81 -18.16 -32.39
N LYS A 444 2.72 -17.41 -32.66
CA LYS A 444 1.38 -17.93 -32.92
C LYS A 444 0.95 -17.65 -34.38
N PRO A 445 0.88 -18.69 -35.25
CA PRO A 445 0.49 -18.52 -36.64
C PRO A 445 -0.91 -17.91 -36.79
N GLY A 446 -1.03 -16.86 -37.62
CA GLY A 446 -2.32 -16.22 -37.92
C GLY A 446 -2.80 -15.19 -36.89
N ALA A 447 -2.06 -14.96 -35.80
CA ALA A 447 -2.37 -13.90 -34.85
C ALA A 447 -1.81 -12.55 -35.34
N SER A 448 -2.61 -11.50 -35.22
CA SER A 448 -2.21 -10.11 -35.48
C SER A 448 -2.31 -9.28 -34.19
N PHE A 449 -1.54 -8.18 -34.14
CA PHE A 449 -1.65 -7.15 -33.11
C PHE A 449 -1.96 -5.82 -33.79
N THR A 450 -3.10 -5.23 -33.45
CA THR A 450 -3.56 -3.93 -33.91
C THR A 450 -3.39 -2.92 -32.79
N GLU A 451 -4.02 -3.16 -31.64
CA GLU A 451 -3.98 -2.24 -30.51
C GLU A 451 -4.34 -2.93 -29.19
N LEU A 452 -3.80 -2.41 -28.09
CA LEU A 452 -4.20 -2.76 -26.72
C LEU A 452 -5.12 -1.66 -26.17
N VAL A 453 -6.40 -1.98 -25.96
CA VAL A 453 -7.45 -1.02 -25.60
C VAL A 453 -8.13 -1.37 -24.27
N SER A 454 -8.78 -0.38 -23.64
CA SER A 454 -9.56 -0.62 -22.42
C SER A 454 -10.75 -1.54 -22.73
N ALA A 455 -11.01 -2.51 -21.85
CA ALA A 455 -12.17 -3.37 -21.96
C ALA A 455 -13.48 -2.56 -21.86
N PRO A 456 -14.41 -2.68 -22.82
CA PRO A 456 -15.74 -2.10 -22.69
C PRO A 456 -16.53 -2.84 -21.61
N LEU A 457 -17.44 -2.16 -20.93
CA LEU A 457 -18.31 -2.76 -19.90
C LEU A 457 -19.74 -2.90 -20.43
N SER A 458 -20.40 -4.02 -20.11
CA SER A 458 -21.79 -4.28 -20.49
C SER A 458 -22.79 -3.57 -19.58
N GLN A 459 -22.35 -3.21 -18.38
CA GLN A 459 -23.13 -2.51 -17.36
C GLN A 459 -22.22 -1.67 -16.46
N PRO A 460 -22.75 -0.63 -15.79
CA PRO A 460 -21.99 0.13 -14.79
C PRO A 460 -21.44 -0.79 -13.69
N PRO A 461 -20.22 -0.52 -13.18
CA PRO A 461 -19.64 -1.31 -12.10
C PRO A 461 -20.49 -1.31 -10.83
N ARG A 462 -20.47 -2.43 -10.12
CA ARG A 462 -21.01 -2.50 -8.76
C ARG A 462 -19.89 -2.25 -7.76
N VAL A 463 -20.20 -1.52 -6.70
CA VAL A 463 -19.23 -1.22 -5.61
C VAL A 463 -19.61 -2.01 -4.37
N SER A 464 -18.62 -2.59 -3.71
CA SER A 464 -18.73 -3.11 -2.36
C SER A 464 -17.64 -2.49 -1.49
N ILE A 465 -18.03 -1.76 -0.45
CA ILE A 465 -17.12 -1.21 0.56
C ILE A 465 -17.02 -2.23 1.71
N ASN A 466 -15.79 -2.55 2.13
CA ASN A 466 -15.55 -3.39 3.28
C ASN A 466 -16.04 -2.69 4.55
N GLN A 467 -16.73 -3.42 5.43
CA GLN A 467 -17.27 -2.88 6.68
C GLN A 467 -18.22 -1.68 6.48
N ILE A 468 -18.92 -1.60 5.33
CA ILE A 468 -19.83 -0.50 4.97
C ILE A 468 -20.79 -0.07 6.10
N SER A 469 -21.29 -1.02 6.90
CA SER A 469 -22.20 -0.75 8.01
C SER A 469 -21.55 -0.05 9.21
N SER A 470 -20.26 -0.28 9.50
CA SER A 470 -19.56 0.42 10.61
C SER A 470 -19.33 1.90 10.31
N PHE A 471 -19.35 2.27 9.03
CA PHE A 471 -19.31 3.66 8.59
C PHE A 471 -20.69 4.32 8.46
N GLY A 472 -21.77 3.58 8.75
CA GLY A 472 -23.14 4.10 8.62
C GLY A 472 -23.49 4.48 7.18
N ILE A 473 -22.94 3.74 6.21
CA ILE A 473 -23.20 3.92 4.78
C ILE A 473 -24.26 2.91 4.37
N ASP A 474 -25.36 3.37 3.78
CA ASP A 474 -26.34 2.48 3.15
C ASP A 474 -25.86 2.15 1.72
N PRO A 475 -25.81 0.87 1.30
CA PRO A 475 -25.43 0.50 -0.06
C PRO A 475 -26.19 1.26 -1.16
N LYS A 476 -27.45 1.64 -0.90
CA LYS A 476 -28.28 2.40 -1.87
C LYS A 476 -27.82 3.85 -2.07
N ASP A 477 -27.06 4.38 -1.11
CA ASP A 477 -26.57 5.75 -1.12
C ASP A 477 -25.18 5.87 -1.75
N ILE A 478 -24.62 4.77 -2.26
CA ILE A 478 -23.37 4.75 -3.03
C ILE A 478 -23.69 4.96 -4.50
N SER A 479 -23.01 5.91 -5.12
CA SER A 479 -22.96 6.08 -6.57
C SER A 479 -21.52 5.93 -7.06
N VAL A 480 -21.38 5.32 -8.24
CA VAL A 480 -20.11 5.22 -8.97
C VAL A 480 -20.31 5.79 -10.36
N THR A 481 -19.36 6.62 -10.79
CA THR A 481 -19.26 7.10 -12.16
C THR A 481 -17.98 6.57 -12.74
N THR A 482 -18.09 5.85 -13.87
CA THR A 482 -16.96 5.26 -14.56
C THR A 482 -16.82 5.79 -15.98
N PRO A 483 -15.61 6.18 -16.40
CA PRO A 483 -15.33 6.60 -17.76
C PRO A 483 -15.36 5.39 -18.70
N SER A 484 -15.47 5.65 -20.00
CA SER A 484 -15.38 4.60 -21.04
C SER A 484 -13.99 3.97 -21.11
N ASN A 485 -12.96 4.74 -20.79
CA ASN A 485 -11.58 4.28 -20.70
C ASN A 485 -11.23 4.01 -19.24
N LEU A 486 -11.05 2.74 -18.88
CA LEU A 486 -10.83 2.34 -17.49
C LEU A 486 -9.43 2.70 -16.95
N ALA A 487 -8.54 3.25 -17.78
CA ALA A 487 -7.30 3.90 -17.33
C ALA A 487 -7.53 5.30 -16.74
N GLU A 488 -8.71 5.90 -16.98
CA GLU A 488 -9.07 7.18 -16.40
C GLU A 488 -9.65 7.02 -14.99
N PRO A 489 -9.59 8.08 -14.15
CA PRO A 489 -10.13 8.02 -12.81
C PRO A 489 -11.64 7.76 -12.78
N ILE A 490 -12.08 7.01 -11.78
CA ILE A 490 -13.50 6.83 -11.44
C ILE A 490 -13.88 7.74 -10.28
N THR A 491 -15.16 8.08 -10.15
CA THR A 491 -15.66 8.78 -8.96
C THR A 491 -16.57 7.85 -8.18
N ILE A 492 -16.32 7.70 -6.88
CA ILE A 492 -17.22 7.05 -5.93
C ILE A 492 -17.75 8.12 -4.97
N SER A 493 -19.07 8.22 -4.83
CA SER A 493 -19.70 9.13 -3.89
C SER A 493 -20.68 8.37 -3.00
N TRP A 494 -20.73 8.72 -1.72
CA TRP A 494 -21.69 8.13 -0.80
C TRP A 494 -22.16 9.14 0.25
N LYS A 495 -23.31 8.89 0.84
CA LYS A 495 -23.79 9.62 2.02
C LYS A 495 -23.50 8.82 3.28
N MET A 496 -23.22 9.52 4.37
CA MET A 496 -22.99 8.89 5.67
C MET A 496 -23.43 9.78 6.83
N GLN A 497 -23.76 9.16 7.97
CA GLN A 497 -24.22 9.83 9.19
C GLN A 497 -23.17 9.98 10.30
N ASN A 498 -21.98 9.43 10.13
CA ASN A 498 -20.91 9.56 11.10
C ASN A 498 -19.56 9.75 10.41
N VAL A 499 -19.28 10.99 10.02
CA VAL A 499 -18.03 11.37 9.37
C VAL A 499 -16.82 11.12 10.27
N GLU A 500 -16.96 11.22 11.59
CA GLU A 500 -15.86 11.03 12.54
C GLU A 500 -15.26 9.62 12.43
N ASN A 501 -16.08 8.59 12.18
CA ASN A 501 -15.59 7.24 11.93
C ASN A 501 -14.74 7.15 10.65
N LEU A 502 -15.13 7.86 9.58
CA LEU A 502 -14.34 7.92 8.35
C LEU A 502 -13.03 8.68 8.59
N MET A 503 -13.08 9.83 9.27
CA MET A 503 -11.89 10.62 9.60
C MET A 503 -10.91 9.78 10.42
N THR A 504 -11.40 9.10 11.46
CA THR A 504 -10.60 8.17 12.26
C THR A 504 -9.95 7.09 11.39
N ALA A 505 -10.71 6.44 10.51
CA ALA A 505 -10.16 5.41 9.64
C ALA A 505 -9.08 5.96 8.68
N LEU A 506 -9.29 7.14 8.09
CA LEU A 506 -8.35 7.77 7.16
C LEU A 506 -7.01 8.13 7.84
N PHE A 507 -7.05 8.66 9.06
CA PHE A 507 -5.86 9.15 9.77
C PHE A 507 -5.19 8.10 10.68
N GLU A 508 -5.90 7.04 11.09
CA GLU A 508 -5.30 5.90 11.81
C GLU A 508 -4.66 4.86 10.87
N ASN A 509 -4.34 5.24 9.62
CA ASN A 509 -3.66 4.39 8.65
C ASN A 509 -4.47 3.12 8.24
N VAL A 510 -5.79 3.12 8.49
CA VAL A 510 -6.70 2.03 8.12
C VAL A 510 -7.26 2.26 6.71
N GLY A 511 -7.68 3.49 6.42
CA GLY A 511 -8.36 3.87 5.19
C GLY A 511 -9.74 3.24 5.02
N LEU A 512 -10.27 3.31 3.80
CA LEU A 512 -11.46 2.61 3.34
C LEU A 512 -11.06 1.72 2.16
N SER A 513 -11.47 0.47 2.15
CA SER A 513 -11.16 -0.45 1.04
C SER A 513 -12.41 -1.20 0.59
N GLY A 514 -12.33 -1.81 -0.59
CA GLY A 514 -13.43 -2.57 -1.14
C GLY A 514 -13.11 -3.15 -2.50
N ASN A 515 -14.14 -3.56 -3.22
CA ASN A 515 -14.02 -4.09 -4.57
C ASN A 515 -15.01 -3.43 -5.52
N LEU A 516 -14.55 -3.18 -6.74
CA LEU A 516 -15.36 -2.91 -7.92
C LEU A 516 -15.57 -4.21 -8.67
N PHE A 517 -16.81 -4.49 -9.03
CA PHE A 517 -17.16 -5.64 -9.85
C PHE A 517 -17.43 -5.13 -11.27
N LEU A 518 -16.49 -5.42 -12.16
CA LEU A 518 -16.51 -5.04 -13.57
C LEU A 518 -17.11 -6.18 -14.40
N ALA A 519 -18.02 -5.87 -15.31
CA ALA A 519 -18.60 -6.83 -16.24
C ALA A 519 -18.18 -6.48 -17.68
N PRO A 520 -17.05 -7.04 -18.18
CA PRO A 520 -16.59 -6.76 -19.54
C PRO A 520 -17.62 -7.22 -20.59
N ALA A 521 -17.87 -6.39 -21.59
CA ALA A 521 -18.80 -6.68 -22.68
C ALA A 521 -18.12 -7.56 -23.73
N GLY A 522 -18.21 -8.89 -23.56
CA GLY A 522 -17.67 -9.83 -24.55
C GLY A 522 -18.00 -11.29 -24.26
N GLU A 523 -17.46 -12.19 -25.07
CA GLU A 523 -17.83 -13.62 -25.08
C GLU A 523 -17.23 -14.38 -23.88
N ASN A 524 -18.08 -15.06 -23.11
CA ASN A 524 -17.72 -15.86 -21.92
C ASN A 524 -16.95 -15.07 -20.84
N MET A 525 -17.13 -13.75 -20.79
CA MET A 525 -16.47 -12.90 -19.79
C MET A 525 -17.12 -13.04 -18.41
N PRO A 526 -16.34 -13.37 -17.36
CA PRO A 526 -16.84 -13.35 -16.00
C PRO A 526 -16.94 -11.91 -15.47
N GLU A 527 -17.67 -11.73 -14.38
CA GLU A 527 -17.53 -10.51 -13.58
C GLU A 527 -16.15 -10.55 -12.87
N ILE A 528 -15.38 -9.48 -13.01
CA ILE A 528 -14.01 -9.38 -12.52
C ILE A 528 -13.99 -8.43 -11.33
N SER A 529 -13.44 -8.91 -10.21
CA SER A 529 -13.30 -8.15 -8.98
C SER A 529 -11.98 -7.38 -8.97
N ILE A 530 -12.06 -6.05 -8.97
CA ILE A 530 -10.92 -5.13 -8.92
C ILE A 530 -10.91 -4.43 -7.56
N PRO A 531 -9.88 -4.62 -6.72
CA PRO A 531 -9.82 -3.98 -5.43
C PRO A 531 -9.66 -2.46 -5.57
N PHE A 532 -10.22 -1.73 -4.61
CA PHE A 532 -9.89 -0.32 -4.43
C PHE A 532 -9.49 0.02 -3.00
N ASN A 533 -8.66 1.05 -2.87
CA ASN A 533 -8.12 1.52 -1.60
C ASN A 533 -8.16 3.05 -1.50
N ILE A 534 -8.78 3.57 -0.46
CA ILE A 534 -8.85 4.99 -0.11
C ILE A 534 -8.06 5.18 1.17
N LYS A 535 -6.80 5.56 1.03
CA LYS A 535 -5.88 5.69 2.15
C LYS A 535 -4.93 6.85 1.91
N LEU A 536 -4.73 7.68 2.93
CA LEU A 536 -4.01 8.94 2.76
C LEU A 536 -2.50 8.73 2.60
N ASN A 537 -1.90 7.89 3.44
CA ASN A 537 -0.47 7.62 3.49
C ASN A 537 -0.10 6.27 2.83
N ASP A 538 -0.63 6.01 1.63
CA ASP A 538 -0.37 4.76 0.90
C ASP A 538 0.52 5.02 -0.34
N PRO A 539 1.56 4.22 -0.57
CA PRO A 539 2.35 4.31 -1.80
C PRO A 539 1.53 4.16 -3.08
N ASN A 540 0.43 3.40 -3.05
CA ASN A 540 -0.47 3.29 -4.20
C ASN A 540 -1.32 4.55 -4.41
N THR A 541 -1.45 5.43 -3.42
CA THR A 541 -2.11 6.74 -3.58
C THR A 541 -1.17 7.76 -4.20
N PHE A 542 0.12 7.76 -3.85
CA PHE A 542 1.09 8.67 -4.48
C PHE A 542 1.69 8.12 -5.77
N GLY A 543 1.53 6.81 -6.03
CA GLY A 543 2.04 6.14 -7.22
C GLY A 543 3.53 5.83 -7.15
N LYS A 544 4.09 5.30 -8.24
CA LYS A 544 5.53 5.06 -8.34
C LYS A 544 6.25 6.39 -8.53
N PHE A 545 7.26 6.65 -7.70
CA PHE A 545 8.18 7.77 -7.95
C PHE A 545 9.16 7.35 -9.04
N GLU A 546 8.75 7.55 -10.29
CA GLU A 546 9.60 7.31 -11.46
C GLU A 546 10.75 8.31 -11.50
N MET A 547 11.93 7.82 -11.89
CA MET A 547 13.14 8.62 -11.99
C MET A 547 13.55 8.78 -13.45
N ASP A 548 13.99 9.98 -13.82
CA ASP A 548 14.58 10.23 -15.12
C ASP A 548 15.99 9.61 -15.18
N LEU A 549 16.12 8.61 -16.05
CA LEU A 549 17.36 7.88 -16.33
C LEU A 549 18.55 8.78 -16.69
N SER A 550 18.30 9.89 -17.37
CA SER A 550 19.37 10.77 -17.85
C SER A 550 19.97 11.64 -16.74
N SER A 551 19.22 11.83 -15.65
CA SER A 551 19.58 12.76 -14.58
C SER A 551 19.53 12.16 -13.18
N MET A 552 19.17 10.87 -13.07
CA MET A 552 19.04 10.10 -11.83
C MET A 552 20.22 10.35 -10.87
N ARG A 553 21.47 10.26 -11.34
CA ARG A 553 22.65 10.42 -10.46
C ARG A 553 23.02 11.87 -10.13
N SER A 554 22.58 12.83 -10.94
CA SER A 554 23.02 14.23 -10.85
C SER A 554 22.01 15.13 -10.13
N THR A 555 20.73 14.76 -10.19
CA THR A 555 19.63 15.58 -9.69
C THR A 555 19.11 15.01 -8.38
N PRO A 556 19.08 15.80 -7.29
CA PRO A 556 18.43 15.37 -6.05
C PRO A 556 16.96 15.02 -6.31
N TRP A 557 16.50 13.91 -5.74
CA TRP A 557 15.08 13.57 -5.73
C TRP A 557 14.35 14.41 -4.68
N VAL A 558 13.13 14.84 -4.98
CA VAL A 558 12.29 15.67 -4.10
C VAL A 558 11.07 14.88 -3.64
N ASN A 559 10.80 14.87 -2.33
CA ASN A 559 9.57 14.30 -1.81
C ASN A 559 8.40 15.28 -1.95
N TYR A 560 7.58 15.11 -2.97
CA TYR A 560 6.37 15.92 -3.15
C TYR A 560 5.14 15.42 -2.40
N SER A 561 5.21 14.24 -1.76
CA SER A 561 4.08 13.72 -1.01
C SER A 561 3.87 14.52 0.27
N PRO A 562 2.63 14.55 0.82
CA PRO A 562 2.34 15.31 2.02
C PRO A 562 2.87 14.63 3.30
N TYR A 563 3.47 13.44 3.19
CA TYR A 563 4.05 12.68 4.31
C TYR A 563 5.57 12.55 4.17
N PRO A 564 6.31 12.36 5.28
CA PRO A 564 7.70 11.91 5.20
C PRO A 564 7.76 10.56 4.48
N VAL A 565 8.72 10.39 3.58
CA VAL A 565 8.88 9.17 2.81
C VAL A 565 10.18 8.49 3.17
N VAL A 566 10.13 7.20 3.49
CA VAL A 566 11.32 6.38 3.72
C VAL A 566 11.64 5.61 2.45
N LEU A 567 12.74 5.97 1.78
CA LEU A 567 13.18 5.34 0.54
C LEU A 567 13.79 3.95 0.84
N LYS A 568 13.18 2.89 0.31
CA LYS A 568 13.61 1.51 0.56
C LYS A 568 14.55 1.00 -0.52
N ASN A 569 14.09 1.00 -1.76
CA ASN A 569 14.81 0.41 -2.88
C ASN A 569 14.68 1.26 -4.14
N VAL A 570 15.68 1.12 -5.01
CA VAL A 570 15.64 1.53 -6.41
C VAL A 570 15.44 0.29 -7.26
N HIS A 571 14.44 0.32 -8.14
CA HIS A 571 14.17 -0.76 -9.07
C HIS A 571 14.44 -0.32 -10.49
N VAL A 572 15.08 -1.17 -11.27
CA VAL A 572 15.35 -0.97 -12.69
C VAL A 572 14.78 -2.12 -13.48
N MET A 573 13.90 -1.83 -14.42
CA MET A 573 13.32 -2.81 -15.33
C MET A 573 13.98 -2.73 -16.71
N LYS A 574 14.46 -3.87 -17.19
CA LYS A 574 15.25 -3.99 -18.42
C LYS A 574 14.68 -5.04 -19.37
N THR A 575 14.71 -4.79 -20.67
CA THR A 575 14.47 -5.79 -21.72
C THR A 575 15.62 -6.78 -21.87
N ASN A 576 15.26 -8.06 -21.95
CA ASN A 576 16.19 -9.14 -22.20
C ASN A 576 16.23 -9.49 -23.68
N LYS A 577 17.42 -9.65 -24.24
CA LYS A 577 17.61 -10.03 -25.65
C LYS A 577 17.43 -11.54 -25.89
N SER A 578 17.44 -12.35 -24.83
CA SER A 578 17.38 -13.81 -24.91
C SER A 578 16.86 -14.41 -23.58
N GLY A 579 16.09 -15.49 -23.65
CA GLY A 579 15.54 -16.22 -22.51
C GLY A 579 14.01 -16.15 -22.42
N ASN A 580 13.41 -16.99 -21.56
CA ASN A 580 11.95 -17.09 -21.43
C ASN A 580 11.30 -15.88 -20.74
N LYS A 581 12.10 -14.98 -20.15
CA LYS A 581 11.65 -13.73 -19.53
C LYS A 581 12.04 -12.57 -20.42
N ALA A 582 11.05 -11.90 -21.02
CA ALA A 582 11.28 -10.75 -21.89
C ALA A 582 11.75 -9.50 -21.11
N LEU A 583 11.39 -9.40 -19.82
CA LEU A 583 11.84 -8.33 -18.93
C LEU A 583 12.46 -8.89 -17.66
N SER A 584 13.43 -8.17 -17.11
CA SER A 584 14.01 -8.41 -15.79
C SER A 584 13.97 -7.16 -14.92
N VAL A 585 13.64 -7.32 -13.65
CA VAL A 585 13.74 -6.27 -12.63
C VAL A 585 14.95 -6.54 -11.73
N TYR A 586 15.78 -5.53 -11.59
CA TYR A 586 16.94 -5.49 -10.72
C TYR A 586 16.71 -4.50 -9.59
N THR A 587 17.19 -4.81 -8.39
CA THR A 587 16.86 -4.04 -7.18
C THR A 587 18.10 -3.71 -6.35
N TRP A 588 18.22 -2.46 -5.93
CA TRP A 588 19.25 -2.00 -5.00
C TRP A 588 18.63 -1.25 -3.83
N GLN A 589 19.24 -1.35 -2.65
CA GLN A 589 18.79 -0.62 -1.46
C GLN A 589 19.06 0.88 -1.62
N ALA A 590 18.10 1.71 -1.23
CA ALA A 590 18.18 3.17 -1.23
C ALA A 590 18.61 3.76 0.13
N GLY A 591 19.13 2.92 1.03
CA GLY A 591 19.69 3.33 2.32
C GLY A 591 18.67 3.61 3.43
N ASN A 592 17.37 3.36 3.22
CA ASN A 592 16.31 3.61 4.21
C ASN A 592 16.25 5.08 4.67
N THR A 593 16.57 6.01 3.78
CA THR A 593 16.61 7.43 4.11
C THR A 593 15.20 7.98 4.23
N GLN A 594 14.88 8.59 5.38
CA GLN A 594 13.64 9.33 5.57
C GLN A 594 13.79 10.74 4.98
N VAL A 595 12.89 11.10 4.08
CA VAL A 595 12.84 12.37 3.37
C VAL A 595 11.54 13.08 3.76
N PRO A 596 11.58 14.15 4.56
CA PRO A 596 10.39 14.92 4.91
C PRO A 596 9.65 15.49 3.68
N PRO A 597 8.38 15.89 3.80
CA PRO A 597 7.68 16.61 2.73
C PRO A 597 8.48 17.82 2.24
N GLY A 598 8.57 18.02 0.93
CA GLY A 598 9.31 19.11 0.29
C GLY A 598 10.84 19.01 0.35
N ALA A 599 11.39 18.08 1.15
CA ALA A 599 12.83 17.90 1.27
C ALA A 599 13.41 17.22 0.03
N GLN A 600 14.68 17.50 -0.24
CA GLN A 600 15.44 16.87 -1.31
C GLN A 600 16.50 15.95 -0.73
N VAL A 601 16.76 14.84 -1.40
CA VAL A 601 17.84 13.92 -1.06
C VAL A 601 18.63 13.55 -2.31
N ARG A 602 19.94 13.44 -2.17
CA ARG A 602 20.78 12.72 -3.12
C ARG A 602 20.92 11.30 -2.61
N PHE A 603 20.37 10.35 -3.34
CA PHE A 603 20.59 8.94 -3.04
C PHE A 603 22.01 8.54 -3.42
N ASP A 604 22.60 7.68 -2.61
CA ASP A 604 23.88 7.07 -2.94
C ASP A 604 23.67 6.02 -4.04
N ALA A 605 23.86 6.45 -5.28
CA ALA A 605 23.74 5.58 -6.45
C ALA A 605 24.99 4.73 -6.71
N SER A 606 26.02 4.78 -5.85
CA SER A 606 27.31 4.10 -6.10
C SER A 606 27.17 2.60 -6.26
N SER A 607 26.18 1.98 -5.61
CA SER A 607 25.87 0.55 -5.74
C SER A 607 25.12 0.20 -7.03
N ILE A 608 24.51 1.19 -7.70
CA ILE A 608 23.80 0.99 -8.97
C ILE A 608 24.83 0.96 -10.09
N PRO A 609 24.95 -0.13 -10.86
CA PRO A 609 25.94 -0.24 -11.91
C PRO A 609 25.79 0.81 -13.02
N ALA A 610 26.92 1.24 -13.59
CA ALA A 610 26.95 2.23 -14.67
C ALA A 610 26.22 1.78 -15.96
N TRP A 611 25.98 0.47 -16.15
CA TRP A 611 25.26 -0.03 -17.33
C TRP A 611 23.79 0.40 -17.37
N VAL A 612 23.23 0.89 -16.25
CA VAL A 612 21.88 1.44 -16.18
C VAL A 612 21.79 2.78 -16.91
N ASP A 613 22.88 3.55 -16.93
CA ASP A 613 22.89 4.92 -17.42
C ASP A 613 22.84 4.96 -18.96
N GLY A 614 21.87 5.69 -19.52
CA GLY A 614 21.74 5.88 -20.98
C GLY A 614 21.46 4.59 -21.79
N ASN A 615 21.05 3.51 -21.11
CA ASN A 615 20.86 2.22 -21.75
C ASN A 615 19.43 2.08 -22.31
N ALA A 616 19.32 2.00 -23.63
CA ALA A 616 18.05 1.88 -24.36
C ALA A 616 17.24 0.62 -24.03
N SER A 617 17.83 -0.40 -23.40
CA SER A 617 17.10 -1.57 -22.92
C SER A 617 16.37 -1.32 -21.60
N ILE A 618 16.68 -0.26 -20.85
CA ILE A 618 15.95 0.09 -19.64
C ILE A 618 14.58 0.67 -20.02
N GLN A 619 13.53 0.09 -19.49
CA GLN A 619 12.15 0.52 -19.72
C GLN A 619 11.67 1.48 -18.63
N ARG A 620 12.10 1.26 -17.39
CA ARG A 620 11.61 2.01 -16.23
C ARG A 620 12.62 1.97 -15.09
N VAL A 621 12.72 3.09 -14.36
CA VAL A 621 13.37 3.16 -13.05
C VAL A 621 12.48 3.90 -12.07
N TRP A 622 12.35 3.37 -10.86
CA TRP A 622 11.48 3.96 -9.84
C TRP A 622 11.94 3.63 -8.42
N LEU A 623 11.45 4.40 -7.46
CA LEU A 623 11.70 4.20 -6.04
C LEU A 623 10.56 3.40 -5.39
N GLU A 624 10.93 2.40 -4.60
CA GLU A 624 10.06 1.81 -3.56
C GLU A 624 10.27 2.56 -2.26
N TYR A 625 9.16 2.85 -1.59
CA TYR A 625 9.15 3.67 -0.41
C TYR A 625 7.96 3.35 0.50
N GLU A 626 8.05 3.82 1.74
CA GLU A 626 6.96 3.84 2.69
C GLU A 626 6.65 5.28 3.08
N ALA A 627 5.38 5.64 3.22
CA ALA A 627 4.98 6.88 3.85
C ALA A 627 5.00 6.70 5.38
N GLY A 628 5.77 7.54 6.06
CA GLY A 628 5.88 7.56 7.51
C GLY A 628 4.69 8.24 8.18
N ALA A 629 4.43 7.88 9.44
CA ALA A 629 3.46 8.58 10.26
C ALA A 629 3.88 10.03 10.49
N CYS A 630 2.92 10.95 10.44
CA CYS A 630 3.20 12.37 10.62
C CYS A 630 1.95 13.10 11.12
N LYS A 631 1.84 13.25 12.44
CA LYS A 631 0.70 13.93 13.06
C LYS A 631 0.49 15.35 12.53
N TYR A 632 1.57 16.09 12.32
CA TYR A 632 1.51 17.43 11.73
C TYR A 632 0.91 17.41 10.32
N CYS A 633 1.29 16.42 9.51
CA CYS A 633 0.77 16.23 8.17
C CYS A 633 -0.71 15.85 8.20
N ASP A 634 -1.10 14.98 9.13
CA ASP A 634 -2.48 14.56 9.37
C ASP A 634 -3.39 15.77 9.67
N ASP A 635 -2.96 16.61 10.62
CA ASP A 635 -3.70 17.81 11.05
C ASP A 635 -3.88 18.80 9.86
N ARG A 636 -2.90 18.92 8.96
CA ARG A 636 -3.01 19.74 7.74
C ARG A 636 -4.02 19.15 6.75
N ILE A 637 -3.88 17.87 6.43
CA ILE A 637 -4.73 17.17 5.45
C ILE A 637 -6.19 17.15 5.93
N GLU A 638 -6.43 16.98 7.23
CA GLU A 638 -7.78 17.03 7.82
C GLU A 638 -8.51 18.33 7.50
N ASN A 639 -7.82 19.47 7.61
CA ASN A 639 -8.39 20.78 7.30
C ASN A 639 -8.74 20.92 5.80
N ASP A 640 -7.89 20.39 4.91
CA ASP A 640 -8.12 20.43 3.45
C ASP A 640 -9.33 19.59 3.03
N LEU A 641 -9.54 18.44 3.67
CA LEU A 641 -10.67 17.54 3.36
C LEU A 641 -12.03 18.12 3.78
N ILE A 642 -12.06 18.95 4.83
CA ILE A 642 -13.28 19.55 5.41
C ILE A 642 -13.69 20.87 4.74
N GLY A 643 -12.75 21.67 4.25
CA GLY A 643 -12.97 23.06 3.80
C GLY A 643 -13.62 23.28 2.42
N GLY A 644 -14.20 22.25 1.79
CA GLY A 644 -14.57 22.27 0.38
C GLY A 644 -15.61 23.32 -0.05
N ALA A 645 -15.25 24.21 -0.98
CA ALA A 645 -16.19 24.92 -1.84
C ALA A 645 -15.70 24.96 -3.30
N LYS A 646 -16.49 24.40 -4.23
CA LYS A 646 -16.35 24.66 -5.67
C LYS A 646 -17.02 26.00 -5.98
N GLY A 647 -16.23 26.95 -6.45
CA GLY A 647 -16.63 28.30 -6.86
C GLY A 647 -15.60 29.31 -6.37
N THR A 648 -14.59 29.61 -7.19
CA THR A 648 -13.26 30.15 -6.80
C THR A 648 -12.58 29.25 -5.77
N ARG A 649 -11.50 28.56 -6.16
CA ARG A 649 -10.75 27.70 -5.24
C ARG A 649 -10.03 28.60 -4.24
N SER A 650 -10.69 28.95 -3.15
CA SER A 650 -10.00 29.58 -2.02
C SER A 650 -8.93 28.60 -1.52
N ARG A 651 -7.70 29.08 -1.38
CA ARG A 651 -6.56 28.35 -0.86
C ARG A 651 -6.01 29.15 0.30
N LYS A 652 -5.86 28.48 1.43
CA LYS A 652 -5.23 29.05 2.61
C LYS A 652 -3.72 28.99 2.41
N LEU A 653 -3.02 30.09 2.61
CA LEU A 653 -1.56 30.12 2.61
C LEU A 653 -1.06 29.73 3.99
N THR A 654 -0.10 28.82 4.06
CA THR A 654 0.54 28.43 5.32
C THR A 654 2.05 28.63 5.23
N PHE A 655 2.63 29.08 6.34
CA PHE A 655 4.07 29.32 6.48
C PHE A 655 4.61 28.56 7.68
N ASP A 656 5.53 27.62 7.42
CA ASP A 656 6.12 26.77 8.44
C ASP A 656 7.41 27.38 8.96
N VAL A 657 7.41 27.76 10.23
CA VAL A 657 8.56 28.39 10.90
C VAL A 657 9.44 27.30 11.49
N PHE A 658 10.60 27.05 10.86
CA PHE A 658 11.48 25.96 11.26
C PHE A 658 12.52 26.40 12.30
N ASP A 659 13.56 27.12 11.88
CA ASP A 659 14.65 27.62 12.72
C ASP A 659 15.09 29.08 12.42
N PRO A 660 14.24 29.99 11.91
CA PRO A 660 14.69 31.32 11.51
C PRO A 660 15.16 32.18 12.69
N LEU A 661 14.53 32.10 13.87
CA LEU A 661 14.95 32.89 15.03
C LEU A 661 16.20 32.29 15.70
N GLU A 662 16.26 30.97 15.87
CA GLU A 662 17.45 30.25 16.37
C GLU A 662 18.66 30.48 15.47
N TYR A 663 18.45 30.38 14.15
CA TYR A 663 19.51 30.59 13.18
C TYR A 663 19.98 32.05 13.17
N THR A 664 19.10 33.04 13.22
CA THR A 664 19.51 34.45 13.08
C THR A 664 19.88 35.10 14.41
N GLY A 665 19.36 34.62 15.54
CA GLY A 665 19.36 35.35 16.81
C GLY A 665 18.44 36.57 16.81
N ALA A 666 17.54 36.68 15.84
CA ALA A 666 16.61 37.81 15.71
C ALA A 666 15.58 37.83 16.84
N ARG A 667 15.09 39.03 17.17
CA ARG A 667 13.98 39.20 18.11
C ARG A 667 12.65 38.75 17.49
N MET A 668 12.48 39.00 16.20
CA MET A 668 11.31 38.61 15.42
C MET A 668 11.64 38.66 13.92
N VAL A 669 10.86 37.95 13.12
CA VAL A 669 10.92 38.03 11.65
C VAL A 669 9.53 38.38 11.13
N LYS A 670 9.43 39.33 10.20
CA LYS A 670 8.17 39.66 9.51
C LYS A 670 8.13 39.04 8.13
N VAL A 671 6.96 38.51 7.76
CA VAL A 671 6.68 37.96 6.44
C VAL A 671 5.59 38.82 5.81
N LYS A 672 5.95 39.63 4.81
CA LYS A 672 4.97 40.33 3.98
C LYS A 672 4.56 39.42 2.85
N ILE A 673 3.28 39.37 2.54
CA ILE A 673 2.72 38.46 1.54
C ILE A 673 1.86 39.28 0.60
N ARG A 674 1.90 38.98 -0.70
CA ARG A 674 1.05 39.62 -1.69
C ARG A 674 0.69 38.67 -2.83
N SER A 675 -0.47 38.89 -3.44
CA SER A 675 -0.94 38.07 -4.55
C SER A 675 -1.90 38.84 -5.46
N VAL A 676 -1.91 38.52 -6.75
CA VAL A 676 -2.99 38.96 -7.69
C VAL A 676 -4.28 38.15 -7.48
N GLN A 677 -4.23 37.12 -6.65
CA GLN A 677 -5.33 36.24 -6.29
C GLN A 677 -5.83 36.52 -4.86
N ALA A 678 -5.30 37.52 -4.16
CA ALA A 678 -5.73 37.85 -2.79
C ALA A 678 -7.16 38.44 -2.72
N ASP A 679 -7.66 39.01 -3.81
CA ASP A 679 -9.05 39.47 -3.95
C ASP A 679 -9.68 38.84 -5.20
N PRO A 680 -10.83 38.15 -5.10
CA PRO A 680 -11.46 37.51 -6.25
C PRO A 680 -12.02 38.51 -7.28
N ASN A 681 -12.19 39.78 -6.92
CA ASN A 681 -12.85 40.81 -7.73
C ASN A 681 -11.86 41.71 -8.49
N THR A 682 -10.56 41.63 -8.19
CA THR A 682 -9.55 42.47 -8.83
C THR A 682 -8.40 41.61 -9.37
N ARG A 683 -7.73 42.11 -10.42
CA ARG A 683 -6.51 41.48 -10.96
C ARG A 683 -5.24 42.21 -10.49
N SER A 684 -5.39 43.16 -9.58
CA SER A 684 -4.30 43.92 -9.00
C SER A 684 -3.61 43.10 -7.92
N LYS A 685 -2.29 43.23 -7.82
CA LYS A 685 -1.51 42.59 -6.75
C LYS A 685 -1.86 43.29 -5.42
N MET A 686 -2.41 42.54 -4.47
CA MET A 686 -2.86 43.04 -3.18
C MET A 686 -2.06 42.37 -2.05
N ASP A 687 -1.79 43.13 -0.99
CA ASP A 687 -1.09 42.63 0.20
C ASP A 687 -2.04 41.85 1.11
N LEU A 688 -1.56 40.73 1.63
CA LEU A 688 -2.21 39.89 2.64
C LEU A 688 -1.67 40.27 4.04
N PRO A 689 -2.31 39.79 5.13
CA PRO A 689 -1.85 40.06 6.49
C PRO A 689 -0.36 39.73 6.67
N THR A 690 0.40 40.69 7.20
CA THR A 690 1.82 40.48 7.50
C THR A 690 1.94 39.54 8.70
N LEU A 691 2.71 38.47 8.55
CA LEU A 691 2.99 37.54 9.63
C LEU A 691 4.14 38.06 10.47
N THR A 692 4.06 37.86 11.79
CA THR A 692 5.15 38.16 12.72
C THR A 692 5.53 36.88 13.43
N ILE A 693 6.74 36.41 13.16
CA ILE A 693 7.34 35.23 13.75
C ILE A 693 7.97 35.66 15.06
N THR A 694 7.51 35.07 16.16
CA THR A 694 8.05 35.33 17.51
C THR A 694 8.53 34.07 18.22
N SER A 695 8.24 32.89 17.65
CA SER A 695 8.74 31.59 18.09
C SER A 695 9.06 30.72 16.88
N ASP A 696 10.08 29.87 17.01
CA ASP A 696 10.35 28.81 16.03
C ASP A 696 9.46 27.58 16.32
N GLY A 697 9.23 26.74 15.30
CA GLY A 697 8.42 25.53 15.40
C GLY A 697 6.90 25.75 15.28
N GLU A 698 6.46 26.91 14.81
CA GLU A 698 5.04 27.25 14.61
C GLU A 698 4.64 27.29 13.13
N THR A 699 3.36 27.07 12.84
CA THR A 699 2.78 27.30 11.50
C THR A 699 1.90 28.53 11.56
N LEU A 700 2.15 29.47 10.66
CA LEU A 700 1.44 30.75 10.60
C LEU A 700 0.46 30.77 9.43
N ASP A 701 -0.72 31.37 9.69
CA ASP A 701 -1.78 31.58 8.71
C ASP A 701 -1.47 32.79 7.83
N GLY A 702 -1.06 32.54 6.59
CA GLY A 702 -0.71 33.55 5.58
C GLY A 702 -1.91 34.23 4.90
N GLY A 703 -3.13 33.92 5.34
CA GLY A 703 -4.36 34.40 4.72
C GLY A 703 -4.84 33.52 3.57
N THR A 704 -5.84 34.01 2.81
CA THR A 704 -6.50 33.23 1.76
C THR A 704 -6.30 33.88 0.39
N ILE A 705 -6.04 33.06 -0.63
CA ILE A 705 -6.06 33.46 -2.04
C ILE A 705 -7.17 32.72 -2.80
N TYR A 706 -7.68 33.29 -3.88
CA TYR A 706 -8.79 32.78 -4.67
C TYR A 706 -8.30 32.38 -6.06
N VAL A 707 -8.07 31.08 -6.24
CA VAL A 707 -7.49 30.53 -7.47
C VAL A 707 -8.59 30.23 -8.49
N PRO A 708 -8.57 30.86 -9.68
CA PRO A 708 -9.51 30.54 -10.74
C PRO A 708 -9.36 29.09 -11.25
N GLU A 709 -10.43 28.51 -11.77
CA GLU A 709 -10.40 27.16 -12.34
C GLU A 709 -9.40 27.07 -13.50
N GLY A 710 -8.58 26.01 -13.52
CA GLY A 710 -7.50 25.83 -14.50
C GLY A 710 -6.24 26.68 -14.26
N SER A 711 -6.23 27.55 -13.25
CA SER A 711 -5.07 28.36 -12.88
C SER A 711 -4.32 27.76 -11.69
N LYS A 712 -3.02 28.07 -11.57
CA LYS A 712 -2.20 27.71 -10.39
C LYS A 712 -2.30 28.79 -9.32
N PRO A 713 -2.16 28.44 -8.03
CA PRO A 713 -1.89 29.42 -6.99
C PRO A 713 -0.67 30.28 -7.37
N GLU A 714 -0.72 31.58 -7.10
CA GLU A 714 0.40 32.49 -7.36
C GLU A 714 0.44 33.59 -6.30
N PHE A 715 1.50 33.60 -5.51
CA PHE A 715 1.74 34.62 -4.50
C PHE A 715 3.24 34.84 -4.31
N GLU A 716 3.57 35.95 -3.66
CA GLU A 716 4.93 36.32 -3.36
C GLU A 716 5.05 36.68 -1.88
N TYR A 717 6.20 36.38 -1.27
CA TYR A 717 6.48 36.79 0.10
C TYR A 717 7.87 37.40 0.27
N PHE A 718 8.03 38.22 1.31
CA PHE A 718 9.23 39.02 1.58
C PHE A 718 9.55 39.01 3.07
N LEU A 719 10.81 38.71 3.42
CA LEU A 719 11.25 38.62 4.81
C LEU A 719 11.91 39.92 5.30
N GLN A 720 11.62 40.28 6.55
CA GLN A 720 12.37 41.28 7.31
C GLN A 720 12.79 40.68 8.65
N ILE A 721 14.10 40.53 8.85
CA ILE A 721 14.71 40.00 10.08
C ILE A 721 15.02 41.18 11.00
N ILE A 722 14.48 41.19 12.21
CA ILE A 722 14.64 42.31 13.16
C ILE A 722 15.47 41.81 14.36
N MET A 723 16.69 42.33 14.48
CA MET A 723 17.63 41.96 15.53
C MET A 723 17.28 42.61 16.88
N PRO A 724 17.77 42.05 18.01
CA PRO A 724 17.51 42.62 19.34
C PRO A 724 18.01 44.06 19.54
N ASP A 725 19.02 44.48 18.79
CA ASP A 725 19.58 45.84 18.79
C ASP A 725 18.80 46.83 17.90
N GLY A 726 17.75 46.36 17.21
CA GLY A 726 16.94 47.15 16.29
C GLY A 726 17.45 47.17 14.85
N THR A 727 18.57 46.51 14.54
CA THR A 727 19.06 46.35 13.16
C THR A 727 18.08 45.51 12.35
N ILE A 728 17.78 45.92 11.11
CA ILE A 728 16.86 45.23 10.20
C ILE A 728 17.61 44.72 8.98
N TYR A 729 17.47 43.43 8.68
CA TYR A 729 17.93 42.82 7.43
C TYR A 729 16.72 42.45 6.58
N GLU A 730 16.72 42.83 5.32
CA GLU A 730 15.62 42.58 4.39
C GLU A 730 16.03 41.57 3.32
N ALA A 731 15.05 40.80 2.84
CA ALA A 731 15.25 39.96 1.68
C ALA A 731 15.63 40.80 0.45
N ASP A 732 16.51 40.27 -0.39
CA ASP A 732 17.00 40.94 -1.59
C ASP A 732 15.91 41.03 -2.66
N THR A 733 15.03 40.03 -2.71
CA THR A 733 13.91 39.93 -3.65
C THR A 733 12.67 39.33 -2.99
N TRP A 734 11.51 39.54 -3.62
CA TRP A 734 10.30 38.80 -3.30
C TRP A 734 10.44 37.35 -3.78
N GLU A 735 10.17 36.40 -2.90
CA GLU A 735 10.13 34.98 -3.25
C GLU A 735 8.78 34.65 -3.86
N VAL A 736 8.80 34.12 -5.08
CA VAL A 736 7.59 33.68 -5.78
C VAL A 736 7.29 32.25 -5.37
N SER A 737 6.04 31.99 -4.99
CA SER A 737 5.53 30.65 -4.69
C SER A 737 4.23 30.39 -5.45
N ASN A 738 4.09 29.15 -5.91
CA ASN A 738 2.86 28.62 -6.50
C ASN A 738 2.27 27.48 -5.68
N ASP A 739 2.79 27.28 -4.47
CA ASP A 739 2.41 26.21 -3.57
C ASP A 739 1.96 26.81 -2.23
N PRO A 740 0.65 26.75 -1.92
CA PRO A 740 0.09 27.34 -0.71
C PRO A 740 0.51 26.60 0.58
N ASP A 741 1.03 25.37 0.47
CA ASP A 741 1.18 24.43 1.60
C ASP A 741 2.64 24.08 1.95
N THR A 742 3.63 24.65 1.25
CA THR A 742 5.06 24.30 1.42
C THR A 742 6.00 25.50 1.64
N ASN A 743 5.49 26.60 2.20
CA ASN A 743 6.33 27.80 2.46
C ASN A 743 7.13 27.65 3.77
N ILE A 744 8.26 26.95 3.69
CA ILE A 744 9.14 26.69 4.83
C ILE A 744 10.09 27.87 5.06
N LEU A 745 9.98 28.50 6.22
CA LEU A 745 10.82 29.59 6.69
C LEU A 745 11.90 29.02 7.61
N GLY A 746 13.11 28.86 7.09
CA GLY A 746 14.25 28.36 7.86
C GLY A 746 15.59 28.88 7.34
N GLN A 747 16.68 28.44 7.96
CA GLN A 747 18.03 28.93 7.67
C GLN A 747 18.43 28.83 6.19
N ALA A 748 17.96 27.79 5.48
CA ALA A 748 18.29 27.58 4.07
C ALA A 748 17.66 28.66 3.17
N LEU A 749 16.42 29.06 3.49
CA LEU A 749 15.73 30.16 2.83
C LEU A 749 16.44 31.48 3.14
N ILE A 750 16.72 31.77 4.42
CA ILE A 750 17.36 33.01 4.84
C ILE A 750 18.73 33.19 4.17
N LYS A 751 19.57 32.16 4.15
CA LYS A 751 20.88 32.18 3.46
C LYS A 751 20.77 32.46 1.97
N ARG A 752 19.65 32.08 1.34
CA ARG A 752 19.42 32.26 -0.09
C ARG A 752 18.94 33.67 -0.41
N ILE A 753 18.02 34.20 0.39
CA ILE A 753 17.22 35.37 0.02
C ILE A 753 17.58 36.63 0.80
N VAL A 754 18.40 36.52 1.85
CA VAL A 754 18.87 37.64 2.67
C VAL A 754 20.40 37.65 2.64
N SER A 755 21.00 38.00 1.49
CA SER A 755 22.46 37.95 1.32
C SER A 755 23.23 38.88 2.25
N SER A 756 22.60 39.96 2.70
CA SER A 756 23.14 40.90 3.67
C SER A 756 23.30 40.30 5.08
N PHE A 757 22.57 39.23 5.40
CA PHE A 757 22.64 38.55 6.69
C PHE A 757 23.75 37.50 6.67
N THR A 758 24.92 37.87 7.21
CA THR A 758 26.06 36.96 7.39
C THR A 758 26.25 36.67 8.87
N LYS A 759 26.22 35.38 9.24
CA LYS A 759 26.47 34.88 10.60
C LYS A 759 27.85 34.27 10.72
#